data_AF-A0A024P5Z8-F1
#
_entry.id   AF-A0A024P5Z8-F1
#
_cell.length_a   1.000
_cell.length_b   1.000
_cell.length_c   1.000
_cell.angle_alpha   90.00
_cell.angle_beta   90.00
_cell.angle_gamma   90.00
#
_symmetry.space_group_name_H-M   'P 1'
#
loop_
_entity.id
_entity.type
_entity.pdbx_description
1 polymer ?
#
loop_
_entity_poly.entity_id
_entity_poly.type
_entity_poly.pdbx_seq_one_letter_code
_entity_poly.pdbx_strand_id
1 'polypeptide(L)'
;MGKQKLVVIGNGMAGVRCVQNILNENANLFKITIFGREPHSNYSRIMLSSVLQGETSFDDIVIHPKSWYEENNIQLFSGETVTEIDKDHKCVKTDKLREVSYDKLIIATGSSPIILPLPGSDREGVMSFRTIEDCHRMVEVSKKHKKAVVIGGGLLGLEAARGLLNIGMKVDVVHKSRFLMEKQLDQEASLMLQTELENQGMHFLFEKDTEEIVGGKRVEGIRFKDGDYVETDLVVMAVGVRPNIKLAQKSKIETNKGILVDDFLATRSRDIYAVGECAEHEGMVYGLVKPLYEQGEVLAQHLCGNNPSGYRGTVLSTQLKISGVDVFSVGQFIEDRTSKTIHYQNEWDAVYKKVVFRGNKVIGAVLFGDTRLGPSLLDSIVKQRVIADKDKASLLESPNPSDSFVASLPVSENICTCNSVSKRTIIHTVQQDELTTIEEVKNCTKASSSCGGCKSAVSDLLDYIHSEHFNEGAEQRSSLCHCTSLDEDEIVRQIQLNHLSTLQEVMDALDWKFEKGCSTCRPALEFYLGIIFTEYEMENEHSFLNERMNATLQKDGTYAVTPQFYGGVLDGDRYIKISKVVEKYPRTKVAISSDQNVHILGVREEELEGVWAALDMPLRSFNENMVHVTNTGIGEYSCLCDQDPSLRLSEEIERKTSYLRLPNRIKVGISPCLHKEVDSITKDIGVIRMNQGWEIYVGGSGDKHAQAGELLYVVSMDKKASEIIRGFIEYYRESANYLEPVWRWVNRIGVVHIREALLDEELLNHFLQNLDQHVIQRKHKLTKSLFVQ
;
A
#
# COMPACT_ATOMS: atom_id res chain seq x y z
N MET A 1 -9.91 33.40 10.32
CA MET A 1 -11.31 32.91 10.32
C MET A 1 -11.44 31.86 11.41
N GLY A 2 -12.57 31.77 12.11
CA GLY A 2 -12.76 30.79 13.20
C GLY A 2 -12.92 29.35 12.68
N LYS A 3 -12.65 28.35 13.54
CA LYS A 3 -12.87 26.91 13.21
C LYS A 3 -14.34 26.66 12.86
N GLN A 4 -14.60 25.86 11.82
CA GLN A 4 -15.96 25.45 11.45
C GLN A 4 -16.52 24.45 12.46
N LYS A 5 -17.81 24.47 12.75
CA LYS A 5 -18.46 23.54 13.68
C LYS A 5 -18.75 22.22 12.97
N LEU A 6 -18.14 21.13 13.43
CA LEU A 6 -18.42 19.78 12.96
C LEU A 6 -19.18 19.01 14.05
N VAL A 7 -20.38 18.54 13.72
CA VAL A 7 -21.15 17.64 14.60
C VAL A 7 -21.12 16.22 14.02
N VAL A 8 -20.86 15.24 14.87
CA VAL A 8 -20.88 13.81 14.53
C VAL A 8 -21.92 13.09 15.38
N ILE A 9 -22.88 12.43 14.72
CA ILE A 9 -23.93 11.64 15.37
C ILE A 9 -23.51 10.18 15.34
N GLY A 10 -22.96 9.69 16.45
CA GLY A 10 -22.52 8.31 16.62
C GLY A 10 -21.07 8.23 17.09
N ASN A 11 -20.87 7.79 18.34
CA ASN A 11 -19.56 7.55 18.94
C ASN A 11 -19.02 6.13 18.64
N GLY A 12 -19.25 5.63 17.42
CA GLY A 12 -18.86 4.29 16.99
C GLY A 12 -17.51 4.26 16.25
N MET A 13 -17.08 3.07 15.83
CA MET A 13 -15.80 2.87 15.14
C MET A 13 -15.67 3.74 13.87
N ALA A 14 -16.71 3.79 13.03
CA ALA A 14 -16.68 4.53 11.76
C ALA A 14 -16.59 6.05 11.94
N GLY A 15 -17.49 6.63 12.77
CA GLY A 15 -17.55 8.07 12.99
C GLY A 15 -16.28 8.60 13.64
N VAL A 16 -15.76 7.92 14.67
CA VAL A 16 -14.54 8.35 15.36
C VAL A 16 -13.30 8.12 14.49
N ARG A 17 -13.25 7.07 13.66
CA ARG A 17 -12.17 6.92 12.66
C ARG A 17 -12.16 8.06 11.67
N CYS A 18 -13.32 8.48 11.16
CA CYS A 18 -13.41 9.65 10.28
C CYS A 18 -12.89 10.91 10.96
N VAL A 19 -13.27 11.16 12.23
CA VAL A 19 -12.74 12.28 13.02
C VAL A 19 -11.22 12.20 13.20
N GLN A 20 -10.69 11.02 13.49
CA GLN A 20 -9.24 10.82 13.60
C GLN A 20 -8.52 11.17 12.28
N ASN A 21 -9.04 10.72 11.14
CA ASN A 21 -8.48 11.07 9.84
C ASN A 21 -8.56 12.57 9.57
N ILE A 22 -9.67 13.24 9.92
CA ILE A 22 -9.80 14.70 9.83
C ILE A 22 -8.72 15.40 10.66
N LEU A 23 -8.45 14.93 11.88
CA LEU A 23 -7.43 15.51 12.75
C LEU A 23 -6.01 15.32 12.19
N ASN A 24 -5.73 14.15 11.61
CA ASN A 24 -4.44 13.86 10.97
C ASN A 24 -4.21 14.76 9.74
N GLU A 25 -5.25 15.00 8.94
CA GLU A 25 -5.18 15.86 7.75
C GLU A 25 -5.12 17.35 8.13
N ASN A 26 -5.97 17.79 9.07
CA ASN A 26 -6.00 19.16 9.55
C ASN A 26 -6.68 19.30 10.93
N ALA A 27 -5.89 19.18 12.00
CA ALA A 27 -6.34 19.33 13.39
C ALA A 27 -6.99 20.69 13.73
N ASN A 28 -6.75 21.72 12.91
CA ASN A 28 -7.21 23.08 13.19
C ASN A 28 -8.43 23.54 12.39
N LEU A 29 -8.96 22.69 11.50
CA LEU A 29 -10.07 23.05 10.63
C LEU A 29 -11.42 23.14 11.38
N PHE A 30 -11.70 22.17 12.25
CA PHE A 30 -13.01 22.01 12.88
C PHE A 30 -12.98 22.15 14.41
N LYS A 31 -14.08 22.68 14.95
CA LYS A 31 -14.51 22.51 16.34
C LYS A 31 -15.48 21.33 16.39
N ILE A 32 -15.06 20.22 16.98
CA ILE A 32 -15.74 18.93 16.85
C ILE A 32 -16.63 18.65 18.07
N THR A 33 -17.86 18.21 17.82
CA THR A 33 -18.81 17.73 18.83
C THR A 33 -19.33 16.36 18.42
N ILE A 34 -19.25 15.38 19.32
CA ILE A 34 -19.67 14.00 19.07
C ILE A 34 -20.80 13.63 20.04
N PHE A 35 -21.88 13.04 19.52
CA PHE A 35 -22.96 12.47 20.31
C PHE A 35 -22.95 10.94 20.25
N GLY A 36 -23.09 10.29 21.40
CA GLY A 36 -23.17 8.83 21.50
C GLY A 36 -24.29 8.41 22.45
N ARG A 37 -25.15 7.49 22.01
CA ARG A 37 -26.23 6.94 22.85
C ARG A 37 -25.69 6.08 24.00
N GLU A 38 -24.60 5.36 23.78
CA GLU A 38 -23.94 4.57 24.84
C GLU A 38 -23.15 5.49 25.79
N PRO A 39 -23.09 5.16 27.09
CA PRO A 39 -22.46 6.01 28.10
C PRO A 39 -20.92 5.95 28.11
N HIS A 40 -20.33 5.19 27.18
CA HIS A 40 -18.89 4.88 27.14
C HIS A 40 -18.13 5.65 26.06
N SER A 41 -16.81 5.63 26.14
CA SER A 41 -15.93 5.94 25.02
C SER A 41 -16.12 4.95 23.88
N ASN A 42 -15.63 5.27 22.68
CA ASN A 42 -15.72 4.34 21.55
C ASN A 42 -14.81 3.12 21.77
N TYR A 43 -15.33 1.94 21.41
CA TYR A 43 -14.66 0.65 21.61
C TYR A 43 -14.85 -0.26 20.39
N SER A 44 -14.03 -1.31 20.29
CA SER A 44 -14.14 -2.29 19.21
C SER A 44 -15.32 -3.23 19.46
N ARG A 45 -16.38 -3.09 18.65
CA ARG A 45 -17.54 -3.99 18.72
C ARG A 45 -17.24 -5.40 18.22
N ILE A 46 -16.16 -5.59 17.46
CA ILE A 46 -15.76 -6.91 16.97
C ILE A 46 -15.22 -7.75 18.14
N MET A 47 -14.55 -7.12 19.09
CA MET A 47 -13.94 -7.81 20.23
C MET A 47 -14.93 -8.12 21.38
N LEU A 48 -16.22 -7.80 21.21
CA LEU A 48 -17.24 -8.09 22.24
C LEU A 48 -17.37 -9.59 22.53
N SER A 49 -17.12 -10.43 21.53
CA SER A 49 -17.09 -11.88 21.67
C SER A 49 -15.95 -12.35 22.57
N SER A 50 -14.76 -11.79 22.45
CA SER A 50 -13.65 -12.05 23.38
C SER A 50 -13.95 -11.57 24.80
N VAL A 51 -14.66 -10.43 24.95
CA VAL A 51 -15.11 -9.97 26.28
C VAL A 51 -16.10 -10.95 26.89
N LEU A 52 -17.08 -11.42 26.10
CA LEU A 52 -18.06 -12.40 26.56
C LEU A 52 -17.40 -13.73 26.95
N GLN A 53 -16.34 -14.13 26.24
CA GLN A 53 -15.53 -15.31 26.53
C GLN A 53 -14.62 -15.15 27.76
N GLY A 54 -14.44 -13.93 28.27
CA GLY A 54 -13.54 -13.62 29.39
C GLY A 54 -12.06 -13.54 29.02
N GLU A 55 -11.73 -13.50 27.72
CA GLU A 55 -10.35 -13.43 27.22
C GLU A 55 -9.74 -12.02 27.34
N THR A 56 -10.60 -10.99 27.34
CA THR A 56 -10.19 -9.59 27.37
C THR A 56 -11.18 -8.76 28.18
N SER A 57 -10.71 -7.68 28.78
CA SER A 57 -11.54 -6.74 29.53
C SER A 57 -12.25 -5.74 28.61
N PHE A 58 -13.24 -5.01 29.13
CA PHE A 58 -13.84 -3.90 28.40
C PHE A 58 -12.81 -2.80 28.10
N ASP A 59 -11.92 -2.51 29.05
CA ASP A 59 -10.93 -1.44 28.92
C ASP A 59 -9.92 -1.76 27.80
N ASP A 60 -9.58 -3.03 27.59
CA ASP A 60 -8.65 -3.50 26.54
C ASP A 60 -9.20 -3.27 25.11
N ILE A 61 -10.53 -3.19 24.99
CA ILE A 61 -11.22 -3.02 23.70
C ILE A 61 -11.64 -1.57 23.45
N VAL A 62 -11.40 -0.65 24.40
CA VAL A 62 -11.56 0.80 24.18
C VAL A 62 -10.55 1.24 23.12
N ILE A 63 -11.03 1.93 22.08
CA ILE A 63 -10.19 2.37 20.96
C ILE A 63 -9.53 3.72 21.30
N HIS A 64 -10.32 4.66 21.83
CA HIS A 64 -9.81 5.94 22.32
C HIS A 64 -10.26 6.17 23.76
N PRO A 65 -9.31 6.35 24.70
CA PRO A 65 -9.64 6.69 26.07
C PRO A 65 -10.27 8.09 26.13
N LYS A 66 -10.89 8.44 27.27
CA LYS A 66 -11.49 9.77 27.47
C LYS A 66 -10.49 10.91 27.25
N SER A 67 -9.24 10.72 27.68
CA SER A 67 -8.16 11.72 27.52
C SER A 67 -7.92 12.10 26.06
N TRP A 68 -8.05 11.17 25.12
CA TRP A 68 -7.87 11.45 23.70
C TRP A 68 -8.87 12.51 23.18
N TYR A 69 -10.11 12.47 23.66
CA TYR A 69 -11.13 13.47 23.30
C TYR A 69 -10.76 14.84 23.87
N GLU A 70 -10.27 14.88 25.11
CA GLU A 70 -9.85 16.12 25.80
C GLU A 70 -8.62 16.74 25.12
N GLU A 71 -7.59 15.95 24.85
CA GLU A 71 -6.34 16.35 24.18
C GLU A 71 -6.60 16.94 22.78
N ASN A 72 -7.57 16.37 22.05
CA ASN A 72 -7.94 16.84 20.71
C ASN A 72 -9.04 17.91 20.71
N ASN A 73 -9.42 18.44 21.88
CA ASN A 73 -10.49 19.44 22.04
C ASN A 73 -11.83 19.00 21.41
N ILE A 74 -12.15 17.71 21.49
CA ILE A 74 -13.41 17.13 21.02
C ILE A 74 -14.42 17.16 22.17
N GLN A 75 -15.57 17.78 21.93
CA GLN A 75 -16.67 17.75 22.89
C GLN A 75 -17.50 16.46 22.73
N LEU A 76 -17.30 15.49 23.62
CA LEU A 76 -18.06 14.24 23.64
C LEU A 76 -19.27 14.33 24.58
N PHE A 77 -20.46 14.04 24.06
CA PHE A 77 -21.68 13.82 24.81
C PHE A 77 -22.06 12.33 24.75
N SER A 78 -21.56 11.55 25.72
CA SER A 78 -21.93 10.13 25.88
C SER A 78 -23.26 9.99 26.65
N GLY A 79 -23.97 8.89 26.40
CA GLY A 79 -25.30 8.66 26.97
C GLY A 79 -26.33 9.72 26.55
N GLU A 80 -26.19 10.32 25.36
CA GLU A 80 -27.07 11.38 24.84
C GLU A 80 -27.42 11.09 23.37
N THR A 81 -28.72 11.03 23.08
CA THR A 81 -29.24 10.61 21.77
C THR A 81 -29.71 11.83 20.98
N VAL A 82 -29.26 12.00 19.74
CA VAL A 82 -29.82 12.98 18.82
C VAL A 82 -31.19 12.49 18.33
N THR A 83 -32.23 13.31 18.53
CA THR A 83 -33.64 12.98 18.23
C THR A 83 -34.20 13.75 17.04
N GLU A 84 -33.51 14.82 16.60
CA GLU A 84 -33.92 15.67 15.49
C GLU A 84 -32.71 16.34 14.84
N ILE A 85 -32.73 16.43 13.51
CA ILE A 85 -31.82 17.26 12.71
C ILE A 85 -32.67 18.33 12.03
N ASP A 86 -32.45 19.60 12.38
CA ASP A 86 -33.03 20.74 11.68
C ASP A 86 -32.02 21.21 10.63
N LYS A 87 -32.26 20.79 9.38
CA LYS A 87 -31.38 21.11 8.25
C LYS A 87 -31.50 22.55 7.76
N ASP A 88 -32.61 23.22 8.07
CA ASP A 88 -32.88 24.59 7.62
C ASP A 88 -32.15 25.58 8.54
N HIS A 89 -32.17 25.35 9.86
CA HIS A 89 -31.43 26.13 10.85
C HIS A 89 -30.01 25.58 11.14
N LYS A 90 -29.65 24.46 10.53
CA LYS A 90 -28.38 23.72 10.75
C LYS A 90 -28.09 23.47 12.22
N CYS A 91 -29.02 22.81 12.92
CA CYS A 91 -28.82 22.38 14.30
C CYS A 91 -29.33 20.95 14.56
N VAL A 92 -28.81 20.34 15.62
CA VAL A 92 -29.29 19.04 16.12
C VAL A 92 -29.89 19.21 17.51
N LYS A 93 -30.94 18.44 17.82
CA LYS A 93 -31.56 18.39 19.14
C LYS A 93 -31.43 17.01 19.77
N THR A 94 -31.25 16.97 21.08
CA THR A 94 -31.06 15.72 21.82
C THR A 94 -32.23 15.37 22.74
N ASP A 95 -32.25 14.13 23.23
CA ASP A 95 -33.15 13.64 24.27
C ASP A 95 -33.00 14.37 25.62
N LYS A 96 -31.89 15.10 25.81
CA LYS A 96 -31.64 15.97 26.97
C LYS A 96 -31.94 17.45 26.70
N LEU A 97 -32.73 17.74 25.66
CA LEU A 97 -33.14 19.10 25.26
C LEU A 97 -31.97 20.02 24.92
N ARG A 98 -30.80 19.47 24.55
CA ARG A 98 -29.68 20.26 24.05
C ARG A 98 -29.90 20.58 22.59
N GLU A 99 -29.55 21.80 22.20
CA GLU A 99 -29.49 22.22 20.81
C GLU A 99 -28.06 22.62 20.45
N VAL A 100 -27.52 22.06 19.35
CA VAL A 100 -26.15 22.36 18.88
C VAL A 100 -26.18 22.66 17.38
N SER A 101 -25.74 23.88 17.03
CA SER A 101 -25.54 24.31 15.65
C SER A 101 -24.34 23.63 14.99
N TYR A 102 -24.40 23.36 13.69
CA TYR A 102 -23.30 22.80 12.91
C TYR A 102 -23.06 23.58 11.61
N ASP A 103 -21.82 23.59 11.12
CA ASP A 103 -21.48 23.98 9.75
C ASP A 103 -21.46 22.75 8.84
N LYS A 104 -20.99 21.61 9.38
CA LYS A 104 -20.93 20.28 8.76
C LYS A 104 -21.48 19.23 9.73
N LEU A 105 -22.24 18.26 9.22
CA LEU A 105 -22.84 17.19 10.01
C LEU A 105 -22.48 15.81 9.44
N ILE A 106 -21.96 14.91 10.27
CA ILE A 106 -21.69 13.51 9.91
C ILE A 106 -22.66 12.61 10.68
N ILE A 107 -23.42 11.79 9.95
CA ILE A 107 -24.28 10.75 10.51
C ILE A 107 -23.51 9.42 10.49
N ALA A 108 -23.15 8.93 11.66
CA ALA A 108 -22.42 7.68 11.88
C ALA A 108 -23.17 6.76 12.86
N THR A 109 -24.49 6.66 12.69
CA THR A 109 -25.42 5.98 13.61
C THR A 109 -25.32 4.46 13.57
N GLY A 110 -24.57 3.90 12.62
CA GLY A 110 -24.34 2.46 12.49
C GLY A 110 -25.63 1.66 12.27
N SER A 111 -25.71 0.47 12.84
CA SER A 111 -26.86 -0.43 12.74
C SER A 111 -27.36 -0.91 14.11
N SER A 112 -28.59 -1.43 14.15
CA SER A 112 -29.17 -2.11 15.31
C SER A 112 -29.46 -3.58 14.99
N PRO A 113 -29.39 -4.50 15.97
CA PRO A 113 -29.77 -5.89 15.77
C PRO A 113 -31.21 -6.04 15.27
N ILE A 114 -31.43 -7.01 14.39
CA ILE A 114 -32.78 -7.39 13.98
C ILE A 114 -33.38 -8.26 15.08
N ILE A 115 -34.45 -7.77 15.70
CA ILE A 115 -35.29 -8.55 16.60
C ILE A 115 -36.43 -9.15 15.78
N LEU A 116 -36.56 -10.47 15.78
CA LEU A 116 -37.65 -11.15 15.09
C LEU A 116 -38.98 -10.83 15.80
N PRO A 117 -40.04 -10.47 15.06
CA PRO A 117 -41.35 -10.14 15.64
C PRO A 117 -42.11 -11.41 16.02
N LEU A 118 -41.52 -12.23 16.89
CA LEU A 118 -42.09 -13.49 17.37
C LEU A 118 -42.91 -13.22 18.64
N PRO A 119 -44.02 -13.96 18.86
CA PRO A 119 -44.67 -13.98 20.16
C PRO A 119 -43.66 -14.35 21.26
N GLY A 120 -43.61 -13.53 22.33
CA GLY A 120 -42.66 -13.69 23.44
C GLY A 120 -41.26 -13.11 23.21
N SER A 121 -41.02 -12.37 22.13
CA SER A 121 -39.73 -11.70 21.85
C SER A 121 -39.36 -10.58 22.84
N ASP A 122 -40.31 -10.14 23.66
CA ASP A 122 -40.18 -9.11 24.70
C ASP A 122 -40.03 -9.70 26.12
N ARG A 123 -40.02 -11.03 26.25
CA ARG A 123 -39.89 -11.72 27.55
C ARG A 123 -38.53 -11.46 28.20
N GLU A 124 -38.49 -11.56 29.52
CA GLU A 124 -37.24 -11.54 30.26
C GLU A 124 -36.37 -12.74 29.81
N GLY A 125 -35.07 -12.51 29.62
CA GLY A 125 -34.16 -13.54 29.07
C GLY A 125 -34.10 -13.60 27.54
N VAL A 126 -34.84 -12.77 26.81
CA VAL A 126 -34.64 -12.56 25.36
C VAL A 126 -33.80 -11.31 25.13
N MET A 127 -32.70 -11.43 24.39
CA MET A 127 -31.79 -10.31 24.12
C MET A 127 -31.06 -10.43 22.78
N SER A 128 -30.38 -9.36 22.39
CA SER A 128 -29.48 -9.31 21.22
C SER A 128 -28.01 -9.36 21.65
N PHE A 129 -27.10 -9.43 20.69
CA PHE A 129 -25.66 -9.34 20.90
C PHE A 129 -25.03 -8.23 20.05
N ARG A 130 -24.78 -7.05 20.62
CA ARG A 130 -24.20 -5.89 19.89
C ARG A 130 -23.46 -4.87 20.75
N THR A 131 -23.83 -4.74 22.02
CA THR A 131 -23.31 -3.74 22.95
C THR A 131 -22.58 -4.42 24.11
N ILE A 132 -21.76 -3.67 24.84
CA ILE A 132 -21.11 -4.21 26.05
C ILE A 132 -22.14 -4.54 27.14
N GLU A 133 -23.25 -3.78 27.21
CA GLU A 133 -24.38 -4.07 28.08
C GLU A 133 -25.03 -5.41 27.75
N ASP A 134 -25.07 -5.82 26.48
CA ASP A 134 -25.54 -7.16 26.10
C ASP A 134 -24.64 -8.24 26.70
N CYS A 135 -23.31 -8.09 26.61
CA CYS A 135 -22.36 -9.02 27.21
C CYS A 135 -22.56 -9.12 28.73
N HIS A 136 -22.65 -7.99 29.42
CA HIS A 136 -22.88 -7.97 30.87
C HIS A 136 -24.20 -8.66 31.25
N ARG A 137 -25.28 -8.41 30.50
CA ARG A 137 -26.56 -9.09 30.75
C ARG A 137 -26.46 -10.60 30.55
N MET A 138 -25.77 -11.06 29.51
CA MET A 138 -25.54 -12.50 29.28
C MET A 138 -24.77 -13.15 30.43
N VAL A 139 -23.70 -12.50 30.90
CA VAL A 139 -22.91 -12.97 32.05
C VAL A 139 -23.74 -13.01 33.34
N GLU A 140 -24.60 -12.01 33.59
CA GLU A 140 -25.47 -12.02 34.77
C GLU A 140 -26.52 -13.14 34.70
N VAL A 141 -27.05 -13.44 33.51
CA VAL A 141 -27.99 -14.54 33.32
C VAL A 141 -27.32 -15.89 33.53
N SER A 142 -26.09 -16.10 33.01
CA SER A 142 -25.37 -17.37 33.10
C SER A 142 -24.97 -17.77 34.54
N LYS A 143 -24.90 -16.79 35.46
CA LYS A 143 -24.71 -17.05 36.89
C LYS A 143 -25.87 -17.81 37.53
N LYS A 144 -27.10 -17.61 37.02
CA LYS A 144 -28.33 -18.18 37.60
C LYS A 144 -28.93 -19.29 36.73
N HIS A 145 -28.66 -19.26 35.44
CA HIS A 145 -29.27 -20.14 34.44
C HIS A 145 -28.21 -20.87 33.64
N LYS A 146 -28.60 -21.98 33.00
CA LYS A 146 -27.64 -22.89 32.36
C LYS A 146 -27.98 -23.29 30.93
N LYS A 147 -29.17 -22.98 30.41
CA LYS A 147 -29.55 -23.30 29.03
C LYS A 147 -29.72 -22.02 28.22
N ALA A 148 -29.07 -21.94 27.06
CA ALA A 148 -29.23 -20.83 26.13
C ALA A 148 -29.51 -21.34 24.72
N VAL A 149 -30.33 -20.58 23.99
CA VAL A 149 -30.54 -20.77 22.56
C VAL A 149 -30.06 -19.51 21.84
N VAL A 150 -29.20 -19.69 20.85
CA VAL A 150 -28.81 -18.62 19.93
C VAL A 150 -29.56 -18.82 18.61
N ILE A 151 -30.36 -17.83 18.22
CA ILE A 151 -31.07 -17.83 16.95
C ILE A 151 -30.20 -17.15 15.89
N GLY A 152 -29.65 -17.94 14.97
CA GLY A 152 -28.83 -17.51 13.84
C GLY A 152 -27.46 -18.21 13.79
N GLY A 153 -27.20 -18.99 12.75
CA GLY A 153 -25.92 -19.67 12.48
C GLY A 153 -24.91 -18.83 11.69
N GLY A 154 -24.96 -17.51 11.83
CA GLY A 154 -23.97 -16.58 11.25
C GLY A 154 -22.87 -16.22 12.25
N LEU A 155 -21.86 -15.47 11.82
CA LEU A 155 -20.68 -15.10 12.63
C LEU A 155 -21.02 -14.66 14.06
N LEU A 156 -21.85 -13.62 14.22
CA LEU A 156 -22.21 -13.08 15.54
C LEU A 156 -22.95 -14.11 16.42
N GLY A 157 -23.73 -15.00 15.81
CA GLY A 157 -24.44 -16.04 16.54
C GLY A 157 -23.48 -17.12 17.03
N LEU A 158 -22.54 -17.56 16.18
CA LEU A 158 -21.51 -18.53 16.56
C LEU A 158 -20.58 -17.99 17.64
N GLU A 159 -20.20 -16.71 17.54
CA GLU A 159 -19.40 -16.04 18.58
C GLU A 159 -20.15 -15.89 19.91
N ALA A 160 -21.42 -15.50 19.87
CA ALA A 160 -22.25 -15.45 21.08
C ALA A 160 -22.40 -16.84 21.70
N ALA A 161 -22.62 -17.87 20.88
CA ALA A 161 -22.72 -19.25 21.33
C ALA A 161 -21.43 -19.70 22.03
N ARG A 162 -20.26 -19.38 21.45
CA ARG A 162 -18.96 -19.69 22.05
C ARG A 162 -18.77 -18.99 23.39
N GLY A 163 -19.10 -17.70 23.46
CA GLY A 163 -19.03 -16.94 24.71
C GLY A 163 -19.90 -17.53 25.81
N LEU A 164 -21.13 -17.93 25.47
CA LEU A 164 -22.06 -18.58 26.41
C LEU A 164 -21.58 -19.97 26.88
N LEU A 165 -20.98 -20.77 25.99
CA LEU A 165 -20.34 -22.03 26.35
C LEU A 165 -19.19 -21.82 27.34
N ASN A 166 -18.30 -20.86 27.07
CA ASN A 166 -17.14 -20.57 27.93
C ASN A 166 -17.55 -20.14 29.34
N ILE A 167 -18.67 -19.44 29.50
CA ILE A 167 -19.22 -19.05 30.81
C ILE A 167 -20.12 -20.14 31.44
N GLY A 168 -20.10 -21.36 30.89
CA GLY A 168 -20.67 -22.57 31.49
C GLY A 168 -22.16 -22.79 31.22
N MET A 169 -22.71 -22.24 30.14
CA MET A 169 -24.05 -22.58 29.66
C MET A 169 -24.00 -23.74 28.66
N LYS A 170 -25.09 -24.49 28.54
CA LYS A 170 -25.38 -25.38 27.41
C LYS A 170 -26.02 -24.53 26.32
N VAL A 171 -25.53 -24.65 25.09
CA VAL A 171 -25.93 -23.77 24.00
C VAL A 171 -26.43 -24.57 22.79
N ASP A 172 -27.68 -24.30 22.42
CA ASP A 172 -28.27 -24.72 21.15
C ASP A 172 -28.23 -23.55 20.16
N VAL A 173 -27.70 -23.77 18.96
CA VAL A 173 -27.71 -22.80 17.87
C VAL A 173 -28.81 -23.20 16.89
N VAL A 174 -29.86 -22.40 16.84
CA VAL A 174 -30.99 -22.57 15.92
C VAL A 174 -30.68 -21.81 14.64
N HIS A 175 -30.73 -22.52 13.51
CA HIS A 175 -30.51 -21.91 12.20
C HIS A 175 -31.54 -22.38 11.19
N LYS A 176 -32.04 -21.45 10.37
CA LYS A 176 -33.08 -21.75 9.37
C LYS A 176 -32.52 -22.43 8.13
N SER A 177 -31.26 -22.15 7.78
CA SER A 177 -30.57 -22.81 6.68
C SER A 177 -30.14 -24.22 7.09
N ARG A 178 -29.78 -25.03 6.10
CA ARG A 178 -29.18 -26.35 6.30
C ARG A 178 -27.69 -26.28 6.68
N PHE A 179 -27.04 -25.15 6.42
CA PHE A 179 -25.61 -24.95 6.59
C PHE A 179 -25.33 -23.65 7.34
N LEU A 180 -24.24 -23.62 8.10
CA LEU A 180 -23.74 -22.42 8.77
C LEU A 180 -23.18 -21.43 7.76
N MET A 181 -23.29 -20.14 8.07
CA MET A 181 -22.62 -19.08 7.32
C MET A 181 -22.81 -19.16 5.80
N GLU A 182 -24.02 -19.48 5.34
CA GLU A 182 -24.34 -19.75 3.93
C GLU A 182 -24.10 -18.55 2.99
N LYS A 183 -23.83 -17.37 3.55
CA LYS A 183 -23.46 -16.15 2.83
C LYS A 183 -21.95 -15.96 2.68
N GLN A 184 -21.14 -16.71 3.42
CA GLN A 184 -19.69 -16.58 3.46
C GLN A 184 -18.96 -17.87 3.11
N LEU A 185 -19.58 -19.03 3.32
CA LEU A 185 -18.99 -20.35 3.10
C LEU A 185 -19.80 -21.14 2.10
N ASP A 186 -19.10 -22.02 1.39
CA ASP A 186 -19.76 -23.09 0.68
C ASP A 186 -20.02 -24.30 1.61
N GLN A 187 -20.67 -25.31 1.05
CA GLN A 187 -21.18 -26.44 1.82
C GLN A 187 -20.07 -27.21 2.55
N GLU A 188 -18.95 -27.48 1.89
CA GLU A 188 -17.84 -28.25 2.48
C GLU A 188 -17.19 -27.50 3.64
N ALA A 189 -16.82 -26.22 3.43
CA ALA A 189 -16.25 -25.41 4.50
C ALA A 189 -17.24 -25.20 5.67
N SER A 190 -18.54 -25.09 5.38
CA SER A 190 -19.56 -25.03 6.44
C SER A 190 -19.67 -26.32 7.23
N LEU A 191 -19.55 -27.49 6.60
CA LEU A 191 -19.66 -28.77 7.30
C LEU A 191 -18.44 -28.97 8.20
N MET A 192 -17.24 -28.66 7.70
CA MET A 192 -16.01 -28.68 8.50
C MET A 192 -16.11 -27.73 9.70
N LEU A 193 -16.63 -26.52 9.50
CA LEU A 193 -16.88 -25.58 10.60
C LEU A 193 -17.87 -26.15 11.62
N GLN A 194 -18.98 -26.74 11.14
CA GLN A 194 -19.97 -27.36 12.01
C GLN A 194 -19.33 -28.44 12.88
N THR A 195 -18.61 -29.40 12.28
CA THR A 195 -17.96 -30.49 13.02
C THR A 195 -17.01 -29.98 14.09
N GLU A 196 -16.19 -28.98 13.77
CA GLU A 196 -15.25 -28.39 14.73
C GLU A 196 -15.99 -27.68 15.88
N LEU A 197 -17.06 -26.94 15.59
CA LEU A 197 -17.85 -26.28 16.64
C LEU A 197 -18.68 -27.26 17.50
N GLU A 198 -19.13 -28.38 16.92
CA GLU A 198 -19.77 -29.47 17.67
C GLU A 198 -18.78 -30.15 18.62
N ASN A 199 -17.55 -30.40 18.18
CA ASN A 199 -16.48 -30.92 19.03
C ASN A 199 -16.16 -29.99 20.21
N GLN A 200 -16.38 -28.69 20.02
CA GLN A 200 -16.24 -27.68 21.05
C GLN A 200 -17.46 -27.55 21.99
N GLY A 201 -18.51 -28.34 21.77
CA GLY A 201 -19.68 -28.44 22.64
C GLY A 201 -20.91 -27.65 22.21
N MET A 202 -20.91 -27.04 21.01
CA MET A 202 -22.13 -26.45 20.43
C MET A 202 -23.06 -27.55 19.95
N HIS A 203 -24.37 -27.32 20.05
CA HIS A 203 -25.37 -28.18 19.43
C HIS A 203 -26.16 -27.39 18.39
N PHE A 204 -26.30 -27.93 17.18
CA PHE A 204 -26.95 -27.23 16.07
C PHE A 204 -28.34 -27.80 15.75
N LEU A 205 -29.29 -26.91 15.57
CA LEU A 205 -30.66 -27.19 15.19
C LEU A 205 -30.94 -26.52 13.84
N PHE A 206 -30.59 -27.22 12.77
CA PHE A 206 -30.79 -26.75 11.39
C PHE A 206 -32.22 -26.92 10.91
N GLU A 207 -32.56 -26.15 9.87
CA GLU A 207 -33.87 -26.16 9.22
C GLU A 207 -35.03 -25.91 10.21
N LYS A 208 -34.74 -25.23 11.33
CA LYS A 208 -35.72 -24.86 12.35
C LYS A 208 -36.23 -23.44 12.12
N ASP A 209 -37.56 -23.31 11.97
CA ASP A 209 -38.25 -22.03 11.90
C ASP A 209 -38.98 -21.78 13.22
N THR A 210 -38.48 -20.82 14.00
CA THR A 210 -39.08 -20.46 15.30
C THR A 210 -40.47 -19.88 15.12
N GLU A 211 -41.45 -20.47 15.81
CA GLU A 211 -42.83 -20.00 15.84
C GLU A 211 -43.09 -19.05 17.02
N GLU A 212 -42.69 -19.45 18.22
CA GLU A 212 -42.96 -18.73 19.47
C GLU A 212 -41.84 -18.93 20.49
N ILE A 213 -41.55 -17.89 21.28
CA ILE A 213 -40.74 -17.96 22.49
C ILE A 213 -41.69 -18.10 23.68
N VAL A 214 -41.71 -19.28 24.30
CA VAL A 214 -42.67 -19.63 25.35
C VAL A 214 -42.14 -19.30 26.74
N GLY A 215 -43.07 -19.19 27.69
CA GLY A 215 -42.79 -18.99 29.12
C GLY A 215 -43.76 -18.00 29.75
N GLY A 216 -43.67 -17.85 31.08
CA GLY A 216 -44.42 -16.83 31.81
C GLY A 216 -43.81 -15.43 31.61
N LYS A 217 -43.29 -14.84 32.69
CA LYS A 217 -42.58 -13.55 32.59
C LYS A 217 -41.21 -13.66 31.91
N ARG A 218 -40.55 -14.81 32.07
CA ARG A 218 -39.26 -15.16 31.48
C ARG A 218 -39.45 -16.19 30.38
N VAL A 219 -38.50 -16.27 29.45
CA VAL A 219 -38.40 -17.41 28.55
C VAL A 219 -38.15 -18.71 29.31
N GLU A 220 -38.84 -19.76 28.89
CA GLU A 220 -38.67 -21.15 29.38
C GLU A 220 -38.38 -22.12 28.21
N GLY A 221 -38.61 -21.68 26.97
CA GLY A 221 -38.35 -22.48 25.78
C GLY A 221 -38.68 -21.79 24.46
N ILE A 222 -38.41 -22.50 23.39
CA ILE A 222 -38.75 -22.12 22.01
C ILE A 222 -39.57 -23.24 21.38
N ARG A 223 -40.66 -22.88 20.71
CA ARG A 223 -41.44 -23.77 19.85
C ARG A 223 -41.15 -23.47 18.38
N PHE A 224 -40.96 -24.52 17.60
CA PHE A 224 -40.75 -24.44 16.16
C PHE A 224 -42.03 -24.80 15.39
N LYS A 225 -42.13 -24.34 14.14
CA LYS A 225 -43.33 -24.57 13.29
C LYS A 225 -43.58 -26.03 12.94
N ASP A 226 -42.58 -26.88 13.03
CA ASP A 226 -42.70 -28.32 12.83
C ASP A 226 -43.22 -29.06 14.07
N GLY A 227 -43.47 -28.33 15.17
CA GLY A 227 -43.97 -28.85 16.43
C GLY A 227 -42.88 -29.17 17.45
N ASP A 228 -41.60 -29.10 17.08
CA ASP A 228 -40.50 -29.37 17.99
C ASP A 228 -40.38 -28.28 19.07
N TYR A 229 -39.76 -28.67 20.19
CA TYR A 229 -39.62 -27.83 21.37
C TYR A 229 -38.21 -27.94 21.96
N VAL A 230 -37.63 -26.80 22.33
CA VAL A 230 -36.36 -26.72 23.05
C VAL A 230 -36.53 -25.88 24.30
N GLU A 231 -36.13 -26.42 25.44
CA GLU A 231 -36.14 -25.73 26.73
C GLU A 231 -34.94 -24.77 26.84
N THR A 232 -35.17 -23.53 27.25
CA THR A 232 -34.09 -22.54 27.40
C THR A 232 -34.42 -21.44 28.41
N ASP A 233 -33.41 -20.97 29.11
CA ASP A 233 -33.50 -19.84 30.05
C ASP A 233 -33.11 -18.49 29.42
N LEU A 234 -32.41 -18.55 28.28
CA LEU A 234 -31.83 -17.41 27.59
C LEU A 234 -32.00 -17.58 26.08
N VAL A 235 -32.49 -16.55 25.40
CA VAL A 235 -32.54 -16.49 23.93
C VAL A 235 -31.72 -15.31 23.45
N VAL A 236 -30.73 -15.59 22.61
CA VAL A 236 -29.93 -14.56 21.95
C VAL A 236 -30.30 -14.50 20.48
N MET A 237 -30.84 -13.36 20.03
CA MET A 237 -31.14 -13.13 18.62
C MET A 237 -29.93 -12.56 17.90
N ALA A 238 -29.40 -13.32 16.94
CA ALA A 238 -28.24 -13.00 16.13
C ALA A 238 -28.53 -13.18 14.62
N VAL A 239 -29.67 -12.66 14.16
CA VAL A 239 -30.18 -12.85 12.79
C VAL A 239 -29.84 -11.69 11.82
N GLY A 240 -28.77 -10.95 12.13
CA GLY A 240 -28.30 -9.81 11.36
C GLY A 240 -28.66 -8.46 11.96
N VAL A 241 -28.30 -7.39 11.24
CA VAL A 241 -28.44 -6.00 11.67
C VAL A 241 -29.18 -5.16 10.63
N ARG A 242 -29.76 -4.04 11.06
CA ARG A 242 -30.46 -3.07 10.23
C ARG A 242 -29.84 -1.67 10.40
N PRO A 243 -29.52 -0.96 9.32
CA PRO A 243 -29.05 0.43 9.35
C PRO A 243 -29.95 1.36 10.16
N ASN A 244 -29.36 2.22 10.98
CA ASN A 244 -30.07 3.17 11.84
C ASN A 244 -30.42 4.45 11.07
N ILE A 245 -31.44 4.36 10.20
CA ILE A 245 -31.84 5.45 9.29
C ILE A 245 -33.02 6.31 9.79
N LYS A 246 -33.66 5.95 10.91
CA LYS A 246 -34.87 6.62 11.41
C LYS A 246 -34.69 8.13 11.62
N LEU A 247 -33.53 8.55 12.12
CA LEU A 247 -33.22 9.97 12.33
C LEU A 247 -33.16 10.72 10.99
N ALA A 248 -32.51 10.15 9.98
CA ALA A 248 -32.42 10.71 8.64
C ALA A 248 -33.80 10.80 7.98
N GLN A 249 -34.62 9.75 8.09
CA GLN A 249 -36.00 9.72 7.59
C GLN A 249 -36.86 10.82 8.22
N LYS A 250 -36.85 10.93 9.55
CA LYS A 250 -37.58 11.99 10.27
C LYS A 250 -37.14 13.39 9.83
N SER A 251 -35.86 13.54 9.49
CA SER A 251 -35.24 14.80 9.06
C SER A 251 -35.34 15.04 7.55
N LYS A 252 -36.10 14.21 6.82
CA LYS A 252 -36.28 14.29 5.35
C LYS A 252 -34.95 14.30 4.59
N ILE A 253 -34.01 13.47 5.03
CA ILE A 253 -32.79 13.10 4.30
C ILE A 253 -33.11 11.82 3.53
N GLU A 254 -32.62 11.71 2.29
CA GLU A 254 -32.96 10.58 1.41
C GLU A 254 -32.37 9.26 1.93
N THR A 255 -33.20 8.21 1.97
CA THR A 255 -32.83 6.88 2.48
C THR A 255 -33.47 5.77 1.66
N ASN A 256 -32.80 4.62 1.59
CA ASN A 256 -33.36 3.37 1.07
C ASN A 256 -33.13 2.24 2.09
N LYS A 257 -32.14 1.36 1.87
CA LYS A 257 -31.67 0.38 2.86
C LYS A 257 -30.83 1.09 3.94
N GLY A 258 -30.04 2.07 3.53
CA GLY A 258 -29.25 3.00 4.33
C GLY A 258 -29.55 4.46 3.98
N ILE A 259 -28.74 5.39 4.49
CA ILE A 259 -28.73 6.81 4.12
C ILE A 259 -27.99 6.93 2.79
N LEU A 260 -28.65 7.46 1.75
CA LEU A 260 -28.04 7.54 0.43
C LEU A 260 -26.90 8.56 0.41
N VAL A 261 -25.74 8.12 -0.09
CA VAL A 261 -24.55 8.97 -0.24
C VAL A 261 -23.89 8.81 -1.62
N ASP A 262 -23.19 9.85 -2.04
CA ASP A 262 -22.32 9.84 -3.23
C ASP A 262 -20.90 9.31 -2.93
N ASP A 263 -20.01 9.37 -3.91
CA ASP A 263 -18.61 8.94 -3.80
C ASP A 263 -17.80 9.74 -2.76
N PHE A 264 -18.28 10.90 -2.34
CA PHE A 264 -17.65 11.71 -1.29
C PHE A 264 -18.38 11.57 0.05
N LEU A 265 -19.26 10.56 0.15
CA LEU A 265 -20.03 10.23 1.34
C LEU A 265 -21.01 11.36 1.73
N ALA A 266 -21.30 12.27 0.79
CA ALA A 266 -22.23 13.36 0.95
C ALA A 266 -23.65 12.89 0.67
N THR A 267 -24.59 13.32 1.51
CA THR A 267 -26.01 13.16 1.22
C THR A 267 -26.47 14.25 0.25
N ARG A 268 -27.67 14.10 -0.31
CA ARG A 268 -28.29 15.19 -1.11
C ARG A 268 -28.66 16.42 -0.30
N SER A 269 -28.64 16.33 1.03
CA SER A 269 -28.82 17.50 1.89
C SER A 269 -27.46 18.18 2.08
N ARG A 270 -27.41 19.48 1.74
CA ARG A 270 -26.18 20.28 1.81
C ARG A 270 -25.54 20.20 3.20
N ASP A 271 -24.23 20.02 3.22
CA ASP A 271 -23.40 19.97 4.43
C ASP A 271 -23.70 18.81 5.39
N ILE A 272 -24.44 17.78 4.94
CA ILE A 272 -24.74 16.57 5.69
C ILE A 272 -24.16 15.35 4.97
N TYR A 273 -23.43 14.52 5.71
CA TYR A 273 -22.68 13.37 5.24
C TYR A 273 -23.06 12.14 6.05
N ALA A 274 -22.79 10.94 5.54
CA ALA A 274 -22.98 9.70 6.31
C ALA A 274 -21.86 8.69 6.06
N VAL A 275 -21.40 8.03 7.13
CA VAL A 275 -20.35 6.99 7.07
C VAL A 275 -20.71 5.82 7.97
N GLY A 276 -20.14 4.65 7.69
CA GLY A 276 -20.38 3.45 8.48
C GLY A 276 -21.58 2.63 8.00
N GLU A 277 -22.05 1.72 8.85
CA GLU A 277 -23.14 0.79 8.52
C GLU A 277 -24.49 1.49 8.22
N CYS A 278 -24.63 2.77 8.53
CA CYS A 278 -25.82 3.54 8.20
C CYS A 278 -25.80 4.12 6.78
N ALA A 279 -24.65 4.15 6.11
CA ALA A 279 -24.51 4.72 4.77
C ALA A 279 -24.79 3.68 3.68
N GLU A 280 -25.45 4.11 2.60
CA GLU A 280 -25.69 3.34 1.39
C GLU A 280 -25.01 4.05 0.20
N HIS A 281 -23.97 3.41 -0.34
CA HIS A 281 -23.20 3.88 -1.50
C HIS A 281 -23.45 2.91 -2.66
N GLU A 282 -23.85 3.42 -3.82
CA GLU A 282 -24.21 2.63 -5.02
C GLU A 282 -25.14 1.42 -4.74
N GLY A 283 -26.11 1.59 -3.82
CA GLY A 283 -27.07 0.54 -3.45
C GLY A 283 -26.54 -0.52 -2.48
N MET A 284 -25.29 -0.38 -2.04
CA MET A 284 -24.61 -1.26 -1.10
C MET A 284 -24.55 -0.66 0.31
N VAL A 285 -24.80 -1.49 1.32
CA VAL A 285 -24.59 -1.17 2.74
C VAL A 285 -23.60 -2.16 3.32
N TYR A 286 -22.52 -1.64 3.89
CA TYR A 286 -21.42 -2.46 4.42
C TYR A 286 -21.59 -2.75 5.91
N GLY A 287 -21.32 -3.99 6.31
CA GLY A 287 -21.29 -4.47 7.70
C GLY A 287 -19.92 -4.94 8.17
N LEU A 288 -18.84 -4.43 7.55
CA LEU A 288 -17.45 -4.82 7.80
C LEU A 288 -16.59 -3.60 8.06
N VAL A 289 -15.62 -3.69 8.98
CA VAL A 289 -14.84 -2.53 9.44
C VAL A 289 -14.00 -1.87 8.36
N LYS A 290 -13.33 -2.64 7.49
CA LYS A 290 -12.48 -2.08 6.42
C LYS A 290 -13.26 -1.09 5.53
N PRO A 291 -14.40 -1.46 4.93
CA PRO A 291 -15.23 -0.51 4.20
C PRO A 291 -15.58 0.75 5.01
N LEU A 292 -15.94 0.62 6.29
CA LEU A 292 -16.32 1.78 7.11
C LEU A 292 -15.15 2.74 7.35
N TYR A 293 -13.92 2.22 7.43
CA TYR A 293 -12.72 3.02 7.61
C TYR A 293 -12.31 3.72 6.31
N GLU A 294 -12.39 3.03 5.17
CA GLU A 294 -12.17 3.64 3.84
C GLU A 294 -13.18 4.77 3.57
N GLN A 295 -14.46 4.57 3.92
CA GLN A 295 -15.47 5.64 3.87
C GLN A 295 -15.07 6.85 4.73
N GLY A 296 -14.57 6.61 5.95
CA GLY A 296 -14.13 7.67 6.86
C GLY A 296 -12.90 8.43 6.36
N GLU A 297 -11.97 7.75 5.69
CA GLU A 297 -10.78 8.32 5.06
C GLU A 297 -11.13 9.22 3.88
N VAL A 298 -11.93 8.74 2.94
CA VAL A 298 -12.37 9.54 1.78
C VAL A 298 -13.14 10.77 2.23
N LEU A 299 -14.06 10.63 3.21
CA LEU A 299 -14.81 11.77 3.72
C LEU A 299 -13.90 12.78 4.43
N ALA A 300 -12.90 12.32 5.19
CA ALA A 300 -11.96 13.20 5.88
C ALA A 300 -11.16 14.05 4.87
N GLN A 301 -10.61 13.44 3.83
CA GLN A 301 -9.89 14.15 2.76
C GLN A 301 -10.80 15.15 2.05
N HIS A 302 -12.04 14.77 1.75
CA HIS A 302 -13.02 15.67 1.13
C HIS A 302 -13.33 16.88 2.02
N LEU A 303 -13.58 16.68 3.31
CA LEU A 303 -13.88 17.76 4.25
C LEU A 303 -12.67 18.68 4.51
N CYS A 304 -11.45 18.16 4.40
CA CYS A 304 -10.22 18.92 4.54
C CYS A 304 -9.77 19.64 3.25
N GLY A 305 -10.44 19.41 2.13
CA GLY A 305 -10.17 20.08 0.85
C GLY A 305 -9.13 19.38 -0.04
N ASN A 306 -8.77 18.12 0.26
CA ASN A 306 -7.70 17.38 -0.42
C ASN A 306 -8.14 16.63 -1.70
N ASN A 307 -9.25 17.05 -2.35
CA ASN A 307 -9.78 16.53 -3.63
C ASN A 307 -9.54 15.00 -3.87
N PRO A 308 -10.09 14.11 -3.03
CA PRO A 308 -9.86 12.67 -3.17
C PRO A 308 -10.50 12.11 -4.45
N SER A 309 -10.06 10.92 -4.90
CA SER A 309 -10.61 10.24 -6.08
C SER A 309 -12.04 9.70 -5.92
N GLY A 310 -12.60 9.79 -4.70
CA GLY A 310 -13.92 9.30 -4.31
C GLY A 310 -13.92 7.82 -3.91
N TYR A 311 -14.86 7.43 -3.07
CA TYR A 311 -15.08 6.06 -2.63
C TYR A 311 -15.73 5.24 -3.75
N ARG A 312 -15.06 4.19 -4.20
CA ARG A 312 -15.50 3.33 -5.33
C ARG A 312 -16.11 2.00 -4.89
N GLY A 313 -16.44 1.89 -3.61
CA GLY A 313 -16.82 0.62 -2.99
C GLY A 313 -15.62 -0.25 -2.66
N THR A 314 -15.77 -1.07 -1.61
CA THR A 314 -14.74 -2.01 -1.15
C THR A 314 -15.07 -3.41 -1.65
N VAL A 315 -14.09 -4.11 -2.24
CA VAL A 315 -14.21 -5.55 -2.51
C VAL A 315 -14.30 -6.29 -1.17
N LEU A 316 -15.39 -7.02 -0.97
CA LEU A 316 -15.63 -7.77 0.25
C LEU A 316 -14.66 -8.96 0.33
N SER A 317 -13.71 -8.89 1.26
CA SER A 317 -13.04 -10.06 1.81
C SER A 317 -13.48 -10.23 3.27
N THR A 318 -13.71 -11.48 3.66
CA THR A 318 -14.02 -11.81 5.04
C THR A 318 -12.96 -12.79 5.51
N GLN A 319 -12.06 -12.33 6.36
CA GLN A 319 -11.21 -13.18 7.16
C GLN A 319 -11.86 -13.30 8.54
N LEU A 320 -12.27 -14.50 8.90
CA LEU A 320 -13.02 -14.80 10.09
C LEU A 320 -12.23 -15.77 10.95
N LYS A 321 -12.18 -15.47 12.24
CA LYS A 321 -11.69 -16.41 13.24
C LYS A 321 -12.85 -16.79 14.14
N ILE A 322 -13.36 -18.00 13.97
CA ILE A 322 -14.57 -18.46 14.66
C ILE A 322 -14.16 -19.53 15.64
N SER A 323 -14.16 -19.20 16.93
CA SER A 323 -13.82 -20.14 18.01
C SER A 323 -12.48 -20.87 17.79
N GLY A 324 -11.47 -20.13 17.31
CA GLY A 324 -10.14 -20.69 17.03
C GLY A 324 -9.96 -21.26 15.62
N VAL A 325 -11.02 -21.33 14.81
CA VAL A 325 -10.97 -21.80 13.42
C VAL A 325 -10.73 -20.63 12.48
N ASP A 326 -9.68 -20.72 11.67
CA ASP A 326 -9.37 -19.73 10.65
C ASP A 326 -10.13 -20.03 9.36
N VAL A 327 -10.92 -19.05 8.91
CA VAL A 327 -11.74 -19.14 7.71
C VAL A 327 -11.59 -17.87 6.88
N PHE A 328 -11.47 -18.02 5.57
CA PHE A 328 -11.33 -16.90 4.64
C PHE A 328 -12.25 -17.09 3.45
N SER A 329 -13.00 -16.05 3.09
CA SER A 329 -13.74 -16.01 1.83
C SER A 329 -13.67 -14.65 1.16
N VAL A 330 -13.64 -14.66 -0.17
CA VAL A 330 -13.50 -13.45 -0.98
C VAL A 330 -14.23 -13.61 -2.31
N GLY A 331 -14.80 -12.50 -2.80
CA GLY A 331 -15.38 -12.43 -4.14
C GLY A 331 -16.56 -13.40 -4.36
N GLN A 332 -16.74 -13.81 -5.61
CA GLN A 332 -17.75 -14.79 -6.02
C GLN A 332 -17.20 -16.21 -5.84
N PHE A 333 -17.46 -16.79 -4.67
CA PHE A 333 -16.99 -18.14 -4.30
C PHE A 333 -18.01 -19.26 -4.61
N ILE A 334 -19.25 -18.90 -4.97
CA ILE A 334 -20.26 -19.84 -5.46
C ILE A 334 -20.19 -19.89 -6.99
N GLU A 335 -20.09 -21.10 -7.52
CA GLU A 335 -20.02 -21.36 -8.96
C GLU A 335 -21.32 -20.97 -9.70
N ASP A 336 -21.16 -20.34 -10.85
CA ASP A 336 -22.18 -20.21 -11.88
C ASP A 336 -21.79 -20.99 -13.16
N ARG A 337 -22.68 -20.99 -14.17
CA ARG A 337 -22.48 -21.70 -15.44
C ARG A 337 -21.24 -21.26 -16.24
N THR A 338 -20.66 -20.10 -15.94
CA THR A 338 -19.51 -19.50 -16.63
C THR A 338 -18.20 -19.64 -15.84
N SER A 339 -18.27 -20.17 -14.62
CA SER A 339 -17.15 -20.31 -13.72
C SER A 339 -16.67 -21.77 -13.62
N LYS A 340 -15.40 -21.95 -13.26
CA LYS A 340 -14.79 -23.25 -12.95
C LYS A 340 -13.99 -23.15 -11.66
N THR A 341 -13.79 -24.27 -10.98
CA THR A 341 -13.11 -24.31 -9.68
C THR A 341 -11.97 -25.30 -9.65
N ILE A 342 -11.00 -24.99 -8.79
CA ILE A 342 -10.01 -25.93 -8.28
C ILE A 342 -10.20 -26.01 -6.77
N HIS A 343 -10.02 -27.19 -6.20
CA HIS A 343 -10.07 -27.37 -4.76
C HIS A 343 -9.02 -28.35 -4.28
N TYR A 344 -8.59 -28.16 -3.04
CA TYR A 344 -7.69 -29.01 -2.28
C TYR A 344 -8.34 -29.26 -0.92
N GLN A 345 -8.36 -30.52 -0.50
CA GLN A 345 -8.92 -30.92 0.78
C GLN A 345 -8.00 -31.94 1.44
N ASN A 346 -7.68 -31.69 2.70
CA ASN A 346 -6.89 -32.56 3.54
C ASN A 346 -7.59 -32.69 4.89
N GLU A 347 -8.25 -33.84 5.08
CA GLU A 347 -9.02 -34.13 6.29
C GLU A 347 -8.15 -34.37 7.52
N TRP A 348 -6.91 -34.84 7.34
CA TRP A 348 -5.98 -35.07 8.44
C TRP A 348 -5.55 -33.77 9.12
N ASP A 349 -5.31 -32.74 8.31
CA ASP A 349 -4.90 -31.41 8.77
C ASP A 349 -6.09 -30.44 8.92
N ALA A 350 -7.33 -30.92 8.67
CA ALA A 350 -8.54 -30.10 8.62
C ALA A 350 -8.41 -28.85 7.71
N VAL A 351 -7.78 -29.01 6.54
CA VAL A 351 -7.56 -27.92 5.58
C VAL A 351 -8.46 -28.09 4.36
N TYR A 352 -9.14 -27.01 3.98
CA TYR A 352 -9.88 -26.93 2.72
C TYR A 352 -9.58 -25.62 1.99
N LYS A 353 -9.34 -25.70 0.69
CA LYS A 353 -9.05 -24.54 -0.16
C LYS A 353 -9.81 -24.70 -1.47
N LYS A 354 -10.57 -23.69 -1.85
CA LYS A 354 -11.28 -23.61 -3.12
C LYS A 354 -11.04 -22.26 -3.75
N VAL A 355 -10.71 -22.26 -5.04
CA VAL A 355 -10.54 -21.04 -5.84
C VAL A 355 -11.42 -21.13 -7.08
N VAL A 356 -12.18 -20.06 -7.32
CA VAL A 356 -13.14 -19.93 -8.41
C VAL A 356 -12.60 -19.03 -9.50
N PHE A 357 -12.68 -19.50 -10.74
CA PHE A 357 -12.16 -18.85 -11.92
C PHE A 357 -13.27 -18.54 -12.92
N ARG A 358 -13.17 -17.38 -13.57
CA ARG A 358 -13.86 -17.10 -14.84
C ARG A 358 -12.80 -16.92 -15.92
N GLY A 359 -12.69 -17.92 -16.81
CA GLY A 359 -11.55 -18.05 -17.72
C GLY A 359 -10.24 -18.26 -16.95
N ASN A 360 -9.32 -17.30 -17.06
CA ASN A 360 -8.01 -17.33 -16.40
C ASN A 360 -7.87 -16.31 -15.26
N LYS A 361 -8.97 -15.74 -14.78
CA LYS A 361 -8.97 -14.79 -13.67
C LYS A 361 -9.66 -15.39 -12.45
N VAL A 362 -9.08 -15.17 -11.27
CA VAL A 362 -9.71 -15.52 -9.99
C VAL A 362 -10.87 -14.55 -9.75
N ILE A 363 -12.05 -15.09 -9.45
CA ILE A 363 -13.24 -14.31 -9.11
C ILE A 363 -13.70 -14.52 -7.67
N GLY A 364 -13.23 -15.57 -7.00
CA GLY A 364 -13.48 -15.78 -5.58
C GLY A 364 -12.73 -16.98 -5.01
N ALA A 365 -12.74 -17.12 -3.69
CA ALA A 365 -12.12 -18.25 -3.00
C ALA A 365 -12.76 -18.51 -1.63
N VAL A 366 -12.63 -19.75 -1.13
CA VAL A 366 -12.93 -20.18 0.24
C VAL A 366 -11.71 -20.94 0.77
N LEU A 367 -11.20 -20.55 1.93
CA LEU A 367 -10.12 -21.25 2.64
C LEU A 367 -10.58 -21.55 4.06
N PHE A 368 -10.26 -22.73 4.56
CA PHE A 368 -10.58 -23.22 5.89
C PHE A 368 -9.35 -23.92 6.48
N GLY A 369 -9.07 -23.67 7.76
CA GLY A 369 -7.89 -24.16 8.46
C GLY A 369 -6.64 -23.37 8.08
N ASP A 370 -6.18 -23.49 6.82
CA ASP A 370 -5.04 -22.72 6.30
C ASP A 370 -5.51 -21.55 5.41
N THR A 371 -5.56 -20.35 6.00
CA THR A 371 -6.00 -19.12 5.32
C THR A 371 -4.88 -18.24 4.81
N ARG A 372 -3.61 -18.68 4.90
CA ARG A 372 -2.42 -17.87 4.56
C ARG A 372 -2.42 -17.34 3.12
N LEU A 373 -3.06 -18.04 2.19
CA LEU A 373 -3.18 -17.63 0.79
C LEU A 373 -4.20 -16.50 0.55
N GLY A 374 -5.01 -16.17 1.56
CA GLY A 374 -6.12 -15.21 1.42
C GLY A 374 -5.73 -13.85 0.84
N PRO A 375 -4.69 -13.17 1.38
CA PRO A 375 -4.24 -11.88 0.86
C PRO A 375 -3.84 -11.91 -0.63
N SER A 376 -3.05 -12.92 -1.04
CA SER A 376 -2.62 -13.10 -2.44
C SER A 376 -3.79 -13.34 -3.39
N LEU A 377 -4.81 -14.09 -2.95
CA LEU A 377 -6.03 -14.32 -3.73
C LEU A 377 -6.90 -13.06 -3.84
N LEU A 378 -7.01 -12.28 -2.76
CA LEU A 378 -7.67 -10.97 -2.79
C LEU A 378 -6.96 -10.02 -3.77
N ASP A 379 -5.63 -9.92 -3.69
CA ASP A 379 -4.83 -9.10 -4.60
C ASP A 379 -5.04 -9.52 -6.07
N SER A 380 -5.07 -10.83 -6.33
CA SER A 380 -5.33 -11.37 -7.66
C SER A 380 -6.72 -11.00 -8.19
N ILE A 381 -7.74 -10.95 -7.32
CA ILE A 381 -9.10 -10.52 -7.69
C ILE A 381 -9.15 -9.02 -7.94
N VAL A 382 -8.57 -8.20 -7.06
CA VAL A 382 -8.56 -6.74 -7.17
C VAL A 382 -7.80 -6.29 -8.43
N LYS A 383 -6.62 -6.87 -8.67
CA LYS A 383 -5.79 -6.57 -9.85
C LYS A 383 -6.23 -7.31 -11.12
N GLN A 384 -7.28 -8.12 -11.06
CA GLN A 384 -7.77 -8.90 -12.19
C GLN A 384 -6.66 -9.75 -12.86
N ARG A 385 -5.76 -10.32 -12.04
CA ARG A 385 -4.57 -11.05 -12.49
C ARG A 385 -4.95 -12.25 -13.34
N VAL A 386 -4.28 -12.40 -14.48
CA VAL A 386 -4.43 -13.57 -15.36
C VAL A 386 -3.46 -14.66 -14.90
N ILE A 387 -4.00 -15.85 -14.64
CA ILE A 387 -3.25 -17.02 -14.19
C ILE A 387 -3.32 -18.10 -15.28
N ALA A 388 -2.16 -18.51 -15.78
CA ALA A 388 -2.06 -19.54 -16.81
C ALA A 388 -2.49 -20.91 -16.27
N ASP A 389 -3.03 -21.78 -17.13
CA ASP A 389 -3.59 -23.08 -16.71
C ASP A 389 -2.58 -23.96 -15.96
N LYS A 390 -1.31 -23.94 -16.38
CA LYS A 390 -0.22 -24.68 -15.74
C LYS A 390 0.07 -24.25 -14.29
N ASP A 391 -0.22 -22.99 -13.95
CA ASP A 391 0.09 -22.40 -12.65
C ASP A 391 -1.11 -22.47 -11.70
N LYS A 392 -2.28 -22.96 -12.15
CA LYS A 392 -3.49 -23.03 -11.31
C LYS A 392 -3.34 -24.03 -10.16
N ALA A 393 -2.67 -25.17 -10.37
CA ALA A 393 -2.50 -26.19 -9.34
C ALA A 393 -1.57 -25.72 -8.21
N SER A 394 -0.48 -25.03 -8.55
CA SER A 394 0.49 -24.52 -7.56
C SER A 394 -0.06 -23.39 -6.70
N LEU A 395 -1.17 -22.74 -7.09
CA LEU A 395 -1.86 -21.77 -6.23
C LEU A 395 -2.41 -22.37 -4.93
N LEU A 396 -2.69 -23.68 -4.90
CA LEU A 396 -3.27 -24.35 -3.73
C LEU A 396 -2.21 -24.89 -2.77
N GLU A 397 -0.95 -24.93 -3.18
CA GLU A 397 0.16 -25.38 -2.35
C GLU A 397 0.41 -24.39 -1.22
N SER A 398 0.46 -24.88 0.01
CA SER A 398 0.86 -24.06 1.16
C SER A 398 2.37 -23.80 1.11
N PRO A 399 2.85 -22.58 1.38
CA PRO A 399 4.27 -22.37 1.65
C PRO A 399 4.72 -23.23 2.85
N ASN A 400 5.95 -23.75 2.80
CA ASN A 400 6.49 -24.67 3.79
C ASN A 400 6.42 -24.07 5.22
N PRO A 401 6.03 -24.84 6.25
CA PRO A 401 5.87 -24.35 7.64
C PRO A 401 7.17 -23.95 8.34
N SER A 402 8.33 -24.39 7.84
CA SER A 402 9.64 -24.19 8.48
C SER A 402 10.28 -22.82 8.22
N ASP A 403 9.69 -22.01 7.34
CA ASP A 403 10.05 -20.61 7.15
C ASP A 403 8.92 -19.76 7.72
N SER A 404 9.23 -18.77 8.58
CA SER A 404 8.23 -17.82 9.07
C SER A 404 7.49 -17.25 7.85
N PHE A 405 6.21 -17.60 7.69
CA PHE A 405 5.41 -17.16 6.53
C PHE A 405 5.46 -15.64 6.44
N VAL A 406 5.40 -14.96 7.59
CA VAL A 406 5.51 -13.51 7.69
C VAL A 406 6.89 -13.01 7.23
N ALA A 407 7.98 -13.74 7.50
CA ALA A 407 9.30 -13.41 6.94
C ALA A 407 9.31 -13.51 5.41
N SER A 408 8.62 -14.48 4.81
CA SER A 408 8.55 -14.59 3.33
C SER A 408 7.67 -13.53 2.65
N LEU A 409 6.81 -12.81 3.40
CA LEU A 409 5.95 -11.79 2.82
C LEU A 409 6.75 -10.56 2.36
N PRO A 410 6.42 -9.95 1.21
CA PRO A 410 6.98 -8.66 0.83
C PRO A 410 6.76 -7.61 1.93
N VAL A 411 7.71 -6.70 2.15
CA VAL A 411 7.59 -5.63 3.15
C VAL A 411 6.38 -4.72 2.92
N SER A 412 5.91 -4.58 1.69
CA SER A 412 4.71 -3.80 1.35
C SER A 412 3.39 -4.52 1.65
N GLU A 413 3.42 -5.82 1.93
CA GLU A 413 2.22 -6.63 2.16
C GLU A 413 1.48 -6.21 3.43
N ASN A 414 0.15 -6.18 3.38
CA ASN A 414 -0.67 -5.80 4.53
C ASN A 414 -0.77 -6.94 5.55
N ILE A 415 -0.17 -6.74 6.73
CA ILE A 415 -0.35 -7.63 7.88
C ILE A 415 -1.71 -7.39 8.53
N CYS A 416 -2.13 -6.12 8.68
CA CYS A 416 -3.46 -5.78 9.20
C CYS A 416 -4.35 -5.22 8.09
N THR A 417 -5.19 -6.07 7.49
CA THR A 417 -6.13 -5.66 6.43
C THR A 417 -7.16 -4.62 6.89
N CYS A 418 -7.59 -4.65 8.15
CA CYS A 418 -8.62 -3.72 8.65
C CYS A 418 -8.13 -2.28 8.82
N ASN A 419 -6.84 -2.09 9.10
CA ASN A 419 -6.23 -0.78 9.31
C ASN A 419 -5.21 -0.45 8.21
N SER A 420 -5.14 -1.27 7.15
CA SER A 420 -4.17 -1.16 6.06
C SER A 420 -2.72 -1.01 6.55
N VAL A 421 -2.34 -1.79 7.58
CA VAL A 421 -0.99 -1.73 8.16
C VAL A 421 -0.11 -2.77 7.46
N SER A 422 0.92 -2.28 6.77
CA SER A 422 1.91 -3.11 6.08
C SER A 422 2.91 -3.76 7.03
N LYS A 423 3.56 -4.83 6.58
CA LYS A 423 4.70 -5.47 7.25
C LYS A 423 5.79 -4.44 7.55
N ARG A 424 6.11 -3.57 6.58
CA ARG A 424 7.03 -2.44 6.71
C ARG A 424 6.65 -1.52 7.86
N THR A 425 5.38 -1.12 7.95
CA THR A 425 4.91 -0.21 9.01
C THR A 425 5.15 -0.81 10.40
N ILE A 426 4.89 -2.11 10.56
CA ILE A 426 5.10 -2.80 11.85
C ILE A 426 6.59 -2.93 12.16
N ILE A 427 7.40 -3.41 11.21
CA ILE A 427 8.86 -3.52 11.37
C ILE A 427 9.46 -2.16 11.76
N HIS A 428 9.13 -1.11 11.01
CA HIS A 428 9.62 0.24 11.26
C HIS A 428 9.25 0.73 12.65
N THR A 429 8.00 0.54 13.08
CA THR A 429 7.52 1.03 14.37
C THR A 429 8.12 0.25 15.55
N VAL A 430 8.24 -1.07 15.41
CA VAL A 430 8.91 -1.94 16.41
C VAL A 430 10.36 -1.53 16.61
N GLN A 431 11.08 -1.28 15.52
CA GLN A 431 12.49 -0.91 15.59
C GLN A 431 12.71 0.54 16.04
N GLN A 432 11.85 1.48 15.64
CA GLN A 432 11.99 2.89 16.01
C GLN A 432 11.72 3.13 17.50
N ASP A 433 10.68 2.50 18.03
CA ASP A 433 10.20 2.74 19.40
C ASP A 433 10.58 1.60 20.37
N GLU A 434 11.44 0.66 19.92
CA GLU A 434 11.91 -0.52 20.67
C GLU A 434 10.76 -1.36 21.29
N LEU A 435 9.68 -1.56 20.52
CA LEU A 435 8.49 -2.24 21.00
C LEU A 435 8.73 -3.75 21.13
N THR A 436 8.40 -4.32 22.29
CA THR A 436 8.63 -5.76 22.57
C THR A 436 7.34 -6.56 22.66
N THR A 437 6.20 -5.89 22.75
CA THR A 437 4.90 -6.53 22.98
C THR A 437 3.89 -6.24 21.89
N ILE A 438 2.91 -7.14 21.73
CA ILE A 438 1.78 -6.95 20.82
C ILE A 438 0.95 -5.71 21.20
N GLU A 439 0.82 -5.40 22.50
CA GLU A 439 0.07 -4.22 22.95
C GLU A 439 0.73 -2.91 22.53
N GLU A 440 2.05 -2.83 22.65
CA GLU A 440 2.83 -1.70 22.17
C GLU A 440 2.67 -1.50 20.66
N VAL A 441 2.82 -2.58 19.87
CA VAL A 441 2.60 -2.53 18.42
C VAL A 441 1.17 -2.12 18.08
N LYS A 442 0.17 -2.64 18.81
CA LYS A 442 -1.24 -2.28 18.68
C LYS A 442 -1.46 -0.80 18.97
N ASN A 443 -0.79 -0.23 19.97
CA ASN A 443 -0.94 1.16 20.34
C ASN A 443 -0.35 2.11 19.29
N CYS A 444 0.83 1.80 18.76
CA CYS A 444 1.52 2.65 17.79
C CYS A 444 0.98 2.49 16.36
N THR A 445 0.82 1.25 15.88
CA THR A 445 0.45 0.97 14.47
C THR A 445 -1.05 0.78 14.25
N LYS A 446 -1.80 0.55 15.33
CA LYS A 446 -3.20 0.06 15.29
C LYS A 446 -3.36 -1.34 14.69
N ALA A 447 -2.30 -2.07 14.33
CA ALA A 447 -2.43 -3.49 14.00
C ALA A 447 -3.07 -4.25 15.18
N SER A 448 -3.93 -5.22 14.89
CA SER A 448 -4.68 -6.00 15.90
C SER A 448 -5.67 -5.21 16.77
N SER A 449 -5.82 -3.89 16.58
CA SER A 449 -6.74 -3.06 17.39
C SER A 449 -8.22 -3.15 16.98
N SER A 450 -8.50 -3.52 15.73
CA SER A 450 -9.86 -3.54 15.17
C SER A 450 -10.52 -4.90 15.33
N CYS A 451 -10.15 -5.89 14.52
CA CYS A 451 -10.74 -7.23 14.53
C CYS A 451 -9.91 -8.28 15.29
N GLY A 452 -8.68 -7.96 15.68
CA GLY A 452 -7.75 -8.92 16.31
C GLY A 452 -7.22 -10.04 15.39
N GLY A 453 -7.74 -10.21 14.17
CA GLY A 453 -7.39 -11.33 13.28
C GLY A 453 -5.91 -11.43 12.90
N CYS A 454 -5.19 -10.32 12.84
CA CYS A 454 -3.75 -10.32 12.55
C CYS A 454 -2.86 -10.55 13.79
N LYS A 455 -3.41 -10.82 14.98
CA LYS A 455 -2.63 -10.91 16.23
C LYS A 455 -1.52 -11.96 16.18
N SER A 456 -1.78 -13.13 15.61
CA SER A 456 -0.76 -14.18 15.40
C SER A 456 0.32 -13.70 14.44
N ALA A 457 -0.05 -13.17 13.28
CA ALA A 457 0.91 -12.64 12.31
C ALA A 457 1.78 -11.49 12.88
N VAL A 458 1.21 -10.65 13.75
CA VAL A 458 1.98 -9.61 14.47
C VAL A 458 2.94 -10.23 15.50
N SER A 459 2.51 -11.28 16.21
CA SER A 459 3.37 -12.03 17.13
C SER A 459 4.53 -12.68 16.39
N ASP A 460 4.23 -13.41 15.31
CA ASP A 460 5.23 -14.08 14.47
C ASP A 460 6.21 -13.07 13.86
N LEU A 461 5.73 -11.86 13.52
CA LEU A 461 6.56 -10.76 13.04
C LEU A 461 7.48 -10.21 14.14
N LEU A 462 6.98 -10.04 15.37
CA LEU A 462 7.79 -9.61 16.52
C LEU A 462 8.88 -10.64 16.84
N ASP A 463 8.53 -11.92 16.85
CA ASP A 463 9.49 -13.01 17.07
C ASP A 463 10.53 -13.05 15.93
N TYR A 464 10.10 -12.84 14.69
CA TYR A 464 10.99 -12.72 13.53
C TYR A 464 11.94 -11.52 13.67
N ILE A 465 11.44 -10.33 14.01
CA ILE A 465 12.24 -9.11 14.19
C ILE A 465 13.31 -9.28 15.28
N HIS A 466 13.01 -10.02 16.35
CA HIS A 466 13.95 -10.30 17.44
C HIS A 466 14.85 -11.53 17.20
N SER A 467 14.67 -12.25 16.10
CA SER A 467 15.46 -13.45 15.78
C SER A 467 16.81 -13.12 15.11
N GLU A 468 17.79 -14.02 15.21
CA GLU A 468 19.07 -13.93 14.49
C GLU A 468 18.91 -13.98 12.95
N HIS A 469 17.73 -14.35 12.45
CA HIS A 469 17.40 -14.46 11.03
C HIS A 469 16.75 -13.19 10.44
N PHE A 470 16.57 -12.15 11.26
CA PHE A 470 16.03 -10.88 10.79
C PHE A 470 17.03 -10.15 9.89
N ASN A 471 16.71 -10.06 8.60
CA ASN A 471 17.51 -9.37 7.59
C ASN A 471 16.75 -8.21 6.92
N GLU A 472 15.52 -7.95 7.37
CA GLU A 472 14.63 -6.91 6.86
C GLU A 472 14.61 -5.68 7.76
N GLY A 473 15.78 -5.32 8.31
CA GLY A 473 15.92 -4.10 9.10
C GLY A 473 15.37 -2.91 8.33
N ALA A 474 14.41 -2.20 8.94
CA ALA A 474 13.99 -0.89 8.50
C ALA A 474 15.26 -0.12 8.18
N GLU A 475 15.38 0.21 6.90
CA GLU A 475 16.24 1.30 6.49
C GLU A 475 15.88 2.44 7.43
N GLN A 476 16.87 2.84 8.24
CA GLN A 476 16.84 4.02 9.09
C GLN A 476 16.04 5.10 8.37
N ARG A 477 15.20 5.89 9.08
CA ARG A 477 14.75 7.19 8.56
C ARG A 477 15.97 7.83 7.93
N SER A 478 16.03 7.82 6.61
CA SER A 478 17.28 8.00 5.91
C SER A 478 17.40 9.49 5.76
N SER A 479 17.76 10.16 6.85
CA SER A 479 18.29 11.50 6.75
C SER A 479 19.38 11.44 5.69
N LEU A 480 19.34 12.32 4.69
CA LEU A 480 20.26 12.33 3.55
C LEU A 480 21.72 12.12 4.01
N CYS A 481 22.07 12.71 5.15
CA CYS A 481 23.27 12.38 5.91
C CYS A 481 23.12 12.89 7.36
N HIS A 482 24.18 12.70 8.16
CA HIS A 482 24.26 13.20 9.54
C HIS A 482 24.08 14.72 9.71
N CYS A 483 24.17 15.51 8.63
CA CYS A 483 24.03 16.97 8.65
C CYS A 483 22.58 17.46 8.74
N THR A 484 21.58 16.59 8.51
CA THR A 484 20.16 16.94 8.57
C THR A 484 19.38 15.82 9.27
N SER A 485 18.16 16.09 9.70
CA SER A 485 17.18 15.07 10.10
C SER A 485 16.18 14.75 9.00
N LEU A 486 16.17 15.53 7.91
CA LEU A 486 15.23 15.41 6.81
C LEU A 486 15.68 14.33 5.82
N ASP A 487 14.72 13.58 5.28
CA ASP A 487 14.95 12.68 4.17
C ASP A 487 14.99 13.42 2.81
N GLU A 488 15.39 12.71 1.76
CA GLU A 488 15.61 13.31 0.43
C GLU A 488 14.32 13.86 -0.20
N ASP A 489 13.18 13.20 0.01
CA ASP A 489 11.88 13.63 -0.51
C ASP A 489 11.41 14.91 0.21
N GLU A 490 11.59 14.98 1.53
CA GLU A 490 11.31 16.19 2.33
C GLU A 490 12.18 17.37 1.86
N ILE A 491 13.47 17.14 1.62
CA ILE A 491 14.38 18.18 1.13
C ILE A 491 13.93 18.71 -0.23
N VAL A 492 13.70 17.83 -1.21
CA VAL A 492 13.24 18.20 -2.55
C VAL A 492 11.94 19.00 -2.49
N ARG A 493 10.99 18.54 -1.67
CA ARG A 493 9.71 19.22 -1.47
C ARG A 493 9.90 20.61 -0.88
N GLN A 494 10.78 20.80 0.11
CA GLN A 494 11.02 22.11 0.70
C GLN A 494 11.74 23.07 -0.24
N ILE A 495 12.66 22.56 -1.07
CA ILE A 495 13.33 23.34 -2.13
C ILE A 495 12.28 23.91 -3.10
N GLN A 496 11.32 23.08 -3.53
CA GLN A 496 10.25 23.49 -4.43
C GLN A 496 9.26 24.45 -3.76
N LEU A 497 8.79 24.15 -2.55
CA LEU A 497 7.77 24.95 -1.85
C LEU A 497 8.26 26.35 -1.48
N ASN A 498 9.51 26.47 -1.03
CA ASN A 498 10.07 27.74 -0.58
C ASN A 498 10.92 28.43 -1.68
N HIS A 499 10.99 27.86 -2.88
CA HIS A 499 11.80 28.36 -4.00
C HIS A 499 13.27 28.62 -3.63
N LEU A 500 13.90 27.69 -2.88
CA LEU A 500 15.27 27.82 -2.39
C LEU A 500 16.25 27.58 -3.53
N SER A 501 16.83 28.64 -4.07
CA SER A 501 17.56 28.61 -5.34
C SER A 501 19.05 28.34 -5.18
N THR A 502 19.60 28.41 -3.97
CA THR A 502 21.03 28.15 -3.73
C THR A 502 21.30 27.14 -2.62
N LEU A 503 22.46 26.48 -2.66
CA LEU A 503 22.87 25.54 -1.62
C LEU A 503 22.88 26.16 -0.22
N GLN A 504 23.30 27.43 -0.11
CA GLN A 504 23.29 28.14 1.17
C GLN A 504 21.86 28.42 1.64
N GLU A 505 20.96 28.87 0.76
CA GLU A 505 19.55 29.07 1.09
C GLU A 505 18.89 27.77 1.56
N VAL A 506 19.20 26.63 0.93
CA VAL A 506 18.70 25.33 1.36
C VAL A 506 19.22 24.94 2.74
N MET A 507 20.53 25.08 2.97
CA MET A 507 21.12 24.72 4.26
C MET A 507 20.64 25.64 5.39
N ASP A 508 20.49 26.94 5.14
CA ASP A 508 20.04 27.91 6.14
C ASP A 508 18.55 27.76 6.46
N ALA A 509 17.70 27.59 5.44
CA ALA A 509 16.25 27.47 5.63
C ALA A 509 15.81 26.13 6.24
N LEU A 510 16.62 25.07 6.06
CA LEU A 510 16.32 23.71 6.54
C LEU A 510 17.17 23.31 7.75
N ASP A 511 17.75 24.28 8.45
CA ASP A 511 18.49 24.11 9.71
C ASP A 511 19.60 23.04 9.63
N TRP A 512 20.42 23.09 8.57
CA TRP A 512 21.54 22.16 8.41
C TRP A 512 22.53 22.29 9.57
N LYS A 513 22.95 21.16 10.15
CA LYS A 513 23.84 21.17 11.33
C LYS A 513 25.23 21.75 11.06
N PHE A 514 25.69 21.70 9.81
CA PHE A 514 27.00 22.21 9.39
C PHE A 514 26.83 23.15 8.20
N GLU A 515 27.27 24.40 8.34
CA GLU A 515 27.10 25.47 7.33
C GLU A 515 27.67 25.13 5.94
N LYS A 516 28.68 24.25 5.86
CA LYS A 516 29.31 23.85 4.59
C LYS A 516 28.82 22.50 4.02
N GLY A 517 27.98 21.78 4.78
CA GLY A 517 27.59 20.40 4.49
C GLY A 517 28.75 19.39 4.53
N CYS A 518 28.44 18.13 4.22
CA CYS A 518 29.42 17.05 4.07
C CYS A 518 29.53 16.57 2.62
N SER A 519 30.43 15.60 2.38
CA SER A 519 30.66 15.00 1.06
C SER A 519 29.46 14.24 0.47
N THR A 520 28.41 13.97 1.27
CA THR A 520 27.18 13.31 0.82
C THR A 520 26.10 14.32 0.43
N CYS A 521 25.76 15.25 1.33
CA CYS A 521 24.62 16.14 1.09
C CYS A 521 24.92 17.23 0.07
N ARG A 522 26.16 17.71 -0.02
CA ARG A 522 26.48 18.79 -0.97
C ARG A 522 26.28 18.36 -2.43
N PRO A 523 26.84 17.23 -2.89
CA PRO A 523 26.56 16.73 -4.24
C PRO A 523 25.08 16.43 -4.49
N ALA A 524 24.36 15.89 -3.48
CA ALA A 524 22.94 15.61 -3.59
C ALA A 524 22.10 16.88 -3.77
N LEU A 525 22.35 17.92 -2.96
CA LEU A 525 21.68 19.21 -3.08
C LEU A 525 21.98 19.89 -4.42
N GLU A 526 23.24 19.83 -4.88
CA GLU A 526 23.64 20.35 -6.19
C GLU A 526 22.93 19.61 -7.34
N PHE A 527 22.72 18.31 -7.20
CA PHE A 527 21.93 17.51 -8.15
C PHE A 527 20.46 17.95 -8.16
N TYR A 528 19.80 18.02 -6.99
CA TYR A 528 18.39 18.40 -6.87
C TYR A 528 18.12 19.82 -7.35
N LEU A 529 18.94 20.80 -6.95
CA LEU A 529 18.84 22.18 -7.42
C LEU A 529 19.01 22.27 -8.94
N GLY A 530 19.91 21.47 -9.52
CA GLY A 530 20.10 21.42 -10.97
C GLY A 530 18.95 20.77 -11.75
N ILE A 531 18.13 19.95 -11.10
CA ILE A 531 16.88 19.42 -11.68
C ILE A 531 15.76 20.45 -11.55
N ILE A 532 15.55 20.98 -10.34
CA ILE A 532 14.41 21.85 -10.00
C ILE A 532 14.56 23.24 -10.64
N PHE A 533 15.75 23.83 -10.59
CA PHE A 533 16.05 25.16 -11.11
C PHE A 533 17.03 25.05 -12.27
N THR A 534 16.49 25.09 -13.48
CA THR A 534 17.28 24.98 -14.70
C THR A 534 18.32 26.10 -14.89
N GLU A 535 18.07 27.24 -14.24
CA GLU A 535 18.97 28.40 -14.20
C GLU A 535 20.07 28.27 -13.16
N TYR A 536 19.95 27.36 -12.18
CA TYR A 536 20.87 27.21 -11.06
C TYR A 536 22.32 27.16 -11.52
N GLU A 537 23.10 28.14 -11.07
CA GLU A 537 24.49 28.34 -11.43
C GLU A 537 25.43 27.69 -10.41
N MET A 538 26.56 27.23 -10.94
CA MET A 538 27.78 27.10 -10.16
C MET A 538 28.49 28.46 -10.15
N GLU A 539 28.19 29.33 -9.17
CA GLU A 539 29.07 30.47 -8.88
C GLU A 539 30.31 30.04 -8.06
N ASN A 540 30.38 28.80 -7.59
CA ASN A 540 31.48 28.35 -6.75
C ASN A 540 32.70 27.85 -7.54
N GLU A 541 33.77 28.66 -7.53
CA GLU A 541 35.13 28.40 -8.02
C GLU A 541 35.85 27.18 -7.40
N HIS A 542 35.19 26.37 -6.56
CA HIS A 542 35.83 25.32 -5.76
C HIS A 542 35.28 23.89 -5.96
N SER A 543 34.34 23.66 -6.88
CA SER A 543 33.95 22.28 -7.21
C SER A 543 34.94 21.67 -8.20
N PHE A 544 36.02 21.09 -7.67
CA PHE A 544 36.91 20.09 -8.29
C PHE A 544 37.13 20.23 -9.81
N LEU A 545 38.21 20.91 -10.18
CA LEU A 545 39.05 20.90 -11.42
C LEU A 545 38.72 20.09 -12.70
N ASN A 546 37.73 19.20 -12.79
CA ASN A 546 37.61 18.19 -13.88
C ASN A 546 36.56 18.46 -14.97
N GLU A 547 35.46 19.18 -14.74
CA GLU A 547 34.46 19.38 -15.84
C GLU A 547 34.91 20.45 -16.86
N ARG A 548 35.72 21.44 -16.45
CA ARG A 548 36.21 22.51 -17.35
C ARG A 548 37.40 22.07 -18.21
N MET A 549 38.12 21.02 -17.81
CA MET A 549 39.38 20.62 -18.43
C MET A 549 39.27 19.43 -19.39
N ASN A 550 38.08 18.90 -19.73
CA ASN A 550 37.96 17.71 -20.61
C ASN A 550 38.91 16.54 -20.23
N ALA A 551 39.25 16.43 -18.94
CA ALA A 551 40.27 15.54 -18.41
C ALA A 551 39.94 15.22 -16.95
N THR A 552 40.40 14.05 -16.48
CA THR A 552 40.08 13.54 -15.14
C THR A 552 41.35 13.35 -14.33
N LEU A 553 41.48 14.07 -13.21
CA LEU A 553 42.59 13.88 -12.27
C LEU A 553 42.62 12.46 -11.69
N GLN A 554 43.77 11.82 -11.77
CA GLN A 554 44.05 10.49 -11.26
C GLN A 554 44.73 10.55 -9.89
N LYS A 555 44.74 9.43 -9.17
CA LYS A 555 45.31 9.33 -7.81
C LYS A 555 46.81 9.66 -7.73
N ASP A 556 47.53 9.49 -8.83
CA ASP A 556 48.96 9.79 -8.94
C ASP A 556 49.27 11.25 -9.33
N GLY A 557 48.23 12.10 -9.41
CA GLY A 557 48.35 13.51 -9.79
C GLY A 557 48.43 13.74 -11.30
N THR A 558 48.37 12.71 -12.13
CA THR A 558 48.25 12.84 -13.60
C THR A 558 46.80 12.91 -14.04
N TYR A 559 46.54 13.19 -15.30
CA TYR A 559 45.22 13.32 -15.88
C TYR A 559 44.93 12.18 -16.87
N ALA A 560 43.65 11.83 -16.97
CA ALA A 560 43.10 10.91 -17.96
C ALA A 560 42.25 11.67 -18.98
N VAL A 561 42.50 11.44 -20.27
CA VAL A 561 41.73 12.03 -21.38
C VAL A 561 41.02 10.92 -22.14
N THR A 562 39.71 11.07 -22.33
CA THR A 562 38.86 10.04 -22.97
C THR A 562 38.26 10.62 -24.25
N PRO A 563 38.75 10.21 -25.43
CA PRO A 563 38.08 10.54 -26.69
C PRO A 563 36.66 9.97 -26.75
N GLN A 564 35.72 10.73 -27.32
CA GLN A 564 34.31 10.35 -27.40
C GLN A 564 34.00 9.58 -28.70
N PHE A 565 33.58 8.32 -28.57
CA PHE A 565 33.14 7.48 -29.70
C PHE A 565 31.69 7.06 -29.54
N TYR A 566 30.78 7.72 -30.26
CA TYR A 566 29.37 7.37 -30.20
C TYR A 566 29.12 5.96 -30.74
N GLY A 567 28.40 5.13 -29.97
CA GLY A 567 28.09 3.74 -30.31
C GLY A 567 29.31 2.82 -30.39
N GLY A 568 30.48 3.23 -29.87
CA GLY A 568 31.71 2.45 -29.94
C GLY A 568 32.37 2.43 -31.34
N VAL A 569 31.96 3.31 -32.26
CA VAL A 569 32.51 3.35 -33.62
C VAL A 569 33.83 4.13 -33.67
N LEU A 570 34.90 3.45 -34.06
CA LEU A 570 36.22 4.03 -34.28
C LEU A 570 36.64 3.90 -35.75
N ASP A 571 36.77 5.04 -36.44
CA ASP A 571 37.30 5.09 -37.79
C ASP A 571 38.85 5.14 -37.81
N GLY A 572 39.43 4.90 -39.00
CA GLY A 572 40.89 4.87 -39.17
C GLY A 572 41.57 6.21 -38.86
N ASP A 573 40.93 7.34 -39.17
CA ASP A 573 41.48 8.67 -38.95
C ASP A 573 41.59 8.99 -37.45
N ARG A 574 40.54 8.66 -36.68
CA ARG A 574 40.52 8.78 -35.21
C ARG A 574 41.53 7.86 -34.57
N TYR A 575 41.67 6.62 -35.06
CA TYR A 575 42.69 5.70 -34.56
C TYR A 575 44.12 6.25 -34.77
N ILE A 576 44.39 6.81 -35.96
CA ILE A 576 45.68 7.45 -36.27
C ILE A 576 45.94 8.64 -35.33
N LYS A 577 44.93 9.48 -35.06
CA LYS A 577 45.05 10.61 -34.14
C LYS A 577 45.43 10.17 -32.73
N ILE A 578 44.80 9.12 -32.20
CA ILE A 578 45.17 8.54 -30.88
C ILE A 578 46.61 8.02 -30.91
N SER A 579 46.98 7.27 -31.96
CA SER A 579 48.34 6.72 -32.10
C SER A 579 49.41 7.82 -32.07
N LYS A 580 49.18 8.93 -32.79
CA LYS A 580 50.08 10.09 -32.81
C LYS A 580 50.23 10.75 -31.44
N VAL A 581 49.17 10.80 -30.63
CA VAL A 581 49.23 11.33 -29.26
C VAL A 581 50.11 10.44 -28.40
N VAL A 582 49.91 9.12 -28.46
CA VAL A 582 50.72 8.17 -27.68
C VAL A 582 52.19 8.21 -28.08
N GLU A 583 52.49 8.34 -29.37
CA GLU A 583 53.86 8.48 -29.88
C GLU A 583 54.52 9.79 -29.41
N LYS A 584 53.79 10.90 -29.44
CA LYS A 584 54.26 12.22 -29.00
C LYS A 584 54.44 12.30 -27.48
N TYR A 585 53.62 11.58 -26.72
CA TYR A 585 53.61 11.58 -25.26
C TYR A 585 53.85 10.16 -24.71
N PRO A 586 55.10 9.63 -24.77
CA PRO A 586 55.41 8.21 -24.55
C PRO A 586 55.21 7.72 -23.11
N ARG A 587 54.92 8.62 -22.16
CA ARG A 587 54.56 8.27 -20.77
C ARG A 587 53.08 7.94 -20.62
N THR A 588 52.28 8.28 -21.62
CA THR A 588 50.84 7.99 -21.60
C THR A 588 50.61 6.49 -21.79
N LYS A 589 49.56 5.99 -21.14
CA LYS A 589 49.11 4.61 -21.27
C LYS A 589 47.71 4.62 -21.86
N VAL A 590 47.50 3.84 -22.93
CA VAL A 590 46.17 3.63 -23.49
C VAL A 590 45.54 2.39 -22.89
N ALA A 591 44.29 2.52 -22.44
CA ALA A 591 43.46 1.41 -21.97
C ALA A 591 42.08 1.46 -22.62
N ILE A 592 41.47 0.30 -22.85
CA ILE A 592 40.07 0.18 -23.26
C ILE A 592 39.28 -0.24 -22.03
N SER A 593 38.24 0.52 -21.68
CA SER A 593 37.37 0.25 -20.54
C SER A 593 36.24 -0.71 -20.89
N SER A 594 35.55 -1.21 -19.86
CA SER A 594 34.42 -2.14 -20.00
C SER A 594 33.20 -1.54 -20.72
N ASP A 595 33.10 -0.21 -20.79
CA ASP A 595 32.11 0.52 -21.58
C ASP A 595 32.60 0.87 -22.99
N GLN A 596 33.64 0.17 -23.49
CA GLN A 596 34.19 0.29 -24.84
C GLN A 596 34.82 1.65 -25.18
N ASN A 597 35.18 2.45 -24.18
CA ASN A 597 35.86 3.72 -24.37
C ASN A 597 37.39 3.57 -24.30
N VAL A 598 38.09 4.42 -25.05
CA VAL A 598 39.56 4.52 -25.01
C VAL A 598 39.95 5.58 -23.99
N HIS A 599 40.84 5.23 -23.07
CA HIS A 599 41.38 6.12 -22.05
C HIS A 599 42.86 6.34 -22.29
N ILE A 600 43.27 7.61 -22.39
CA ILE A 600 44.67 8.03 -22.44
C ILE A 600 45.05 8.51 -21.04
N LEU A 601 45.72 7.65 -20.29
CA LEU A 601 46.09 7.85 -18.90
C LEU A 601 47.52 8.40 -18.79
N GLY A 602 47.82 9.15 -17.74
CA GLY A 602 49.18 9.56 -17.39
C GLY A 602 49.62 10.89 -18.00
N VAL A 603 48.67 11.71 -18.45
CA VAL A 603 48.93 13.02 -19.06
C VAL A 603 49.23 14.04 -17.96
N ARG A 604 50.31 14.81 -18.07
CA ARG A 604 50.57 15.88 -17.07
C ARG A 604 49.73 17.12 -17.33
N GLU A 605 49.54 17.94 -16.31
CA GLU A 605 48.75 19.18 -16.42
C GLU A 605 49.26 20.07 -17.56
N GLU A 606 50.59 20.26 -17.64
CA GLU A 606 51.23 21.06 -18.67
C GLU A 606 51.15 20.48 -20.09
N GLU A 607 50.78 19.20 -20.24
CA GLU A 607 50.68 18.50 -21.53
C GLU A 607 49.25 18.47 -22.08
N LEU A 608 48.25 18.84 -21.26
CA LEU A 608 46.82 18.71 -21.58
C LEU A 608 46.42 19.44 -22.87
N GLU A 609 46.78 20.72 -23.00
CA GLU A 609 46.47 21.51 -24.20
C GLU A 609 47.06 20.89 -25.47
N GLY A 610 48.28 20.36 -25.37
CA GLY A 610 48.97 19.71 -26.48
C GLY A 610 48.34 18.37 -26.86
N VAL A 611 47.80 17.63 -25.88
CA VAL A 611 47.05 16.39 -26.11
C VAL A 611 45.71 16.69 -26.77
N TRP A 612 44.96 17.70 -26.31
CA TRP A 612 43.68 18.09 -26.92
C TRP A 612 43.84 18.55 -28.37
N ALA A 613 44.84 19.40 -28.64
CA ALA A 613 45.14 19.87 -29.98
C ALA A 613 45.56 18.73 -30.92
N ALA A 614 46.28 17.72 -30.41
CA ALA A 614 46.70 16.56 -31.20
C ALA A 614 45.55 15.56 -31.44
N LEU A 615 44.63 15.41 -30.48
CA LEU A 615 43.44 14.59 -30.63
C LEU A 615 42.44 15.20 -31.61
N ASP A 616 42.23 16.52 -31.56
CA ASP A 616 41.34 17.27 -32.48
C ASP A 616 40.02 16.51 -32.73
N MET A 617 39.37 16.11 -31.64
CA MET A 617 38.12 15.37 -31.66
C MET A 617 37.33 15.62 -30.37
N PRO A 618 36.02 15.37 -30.35
CA PRO A 618 35.23 15.50 -29.15
C PRO A 618 35.77 14.62 -28.02
N LEU A 619 35.86 15.18 -26.83
CA LEU A 619 36.30 14.49 -25.62
C LEU A 619 35.09 14.26 -24.70
N ARG A 620 35.11 13.15 -23.98
CA ARG A 620 34.13 12.82 -22.95
C ARG A 620 34.65 13.36 -21.62
N SER A 621 33.89 14.25 -21.00
CA SER A 621 34.13 14.62 -19.59
C SER A 621 33.70 13.44 -18.73
N PHE A 622 34.58 12.93 -17.87
CA PHE A 622 34.24 11.80 -17.00
C PHE A 622 33.53 12.32 -15.75
N ASN A 623 32.21 12.22 -15.73
CA ASN A 623 31.42 12.30 -14.51
C ASN A 623 30.99 10.86 -14.14
N GLU A 624 31.08 10.49 -12.86
CA GLU A 624 30.76 9.13 -12.41
C GLU A 624 29.28 8.77 -12.64
N ASN A 625 28.38 9.77 -12.64
CA ASN A 625 26.93 9.56 -12.76
C ASN A 625 26.40 9.95 -14.14
N MET A 626 26.76 9.19 -15.17
CA MET A 626 26.31 9.37 -16.56
C MET A 626 25.73 8.08 -17.16
N VAL A 627 25.15 8.20 -18.35
CA VAL A 627 24.72 7.04 -19.16
C VAL A 627 25.92 6.47 -19.89
N HIS A 628 26.21 5.20 -19.64
CA HIS A 628 27.20 4.40 -20.35
C HIS A 628 26.50 3.42 -21.27
N VAL A 629 26.56 3.67 -22.58
CA VAL A 629 26.00 2.78 -23.58
C VAL A 629 27.10 1.82 -24.04
N THR A 630 26.84 0.52 -23.97
CA THR A 630 27.73 -0.53 -24.46
C THR A 630 27.00 -1.34 -25.50
N ASN A 631 27.56 -1.43 -26.70
CA ASN A 631 27.06 -2.33 -27.72
C ASN A 631 27.69 -3.71 -27.51
N THR A 632 26.90 -4.68 -27.07
CA THR A 632 27.38 -6.03 -26.71
C THR A 632 27.71 -6.88 -27.94
N GLY A 633 27.36 -6.42 -29.14
CA GLY A 633 27.67 -7.08 -30.41
C GLY A 633 28.32 -6.14 -31.43
N ILE A 634 29.64 -6.19 -31.56
CA ILE A 634 30.36 -5.58 -32.69
C ILE A 634 30.51 -6.68 -33.75
N GLY A 635 29.63 -6.75 -34.76
CA GLY A 635 29.84 -7.79 -35.76
C GLY A 635 28.84 -7.92 -36.89
N GLU A 636 28.80 -6.93 -37.77
CA GLU A 636 28.25 -7.03 -39.14
C GLU A 636 28.72 -8.29 -39.92
N TYR A 637 29.75 -9.01 -39.42
CA TYR A 637 30.40 -10.11 -40.12
C TYR A 637 30.29 -11.49 -39.44
N SER A 638 29.65 -11.62 -38.27
CA SER A 638 29.66 -12.89 -37.52
C SER A 638 28.30 -13.55 -37.31
N CYS A 639 27.20 -12.81 -37.42
CA CYS A 639 25.85 -13.32 -37.22
C CYS A 639 24.93 -12.88 -38.36
N LEU A 640 24.22 -13.82 -38.98
CA LEU A 640 23.23 -13.52 -40.04
C LEU A 640 22.01 -12.74 -39.54
N CYS A 641 21.85 -12.61 -38.22
CA CYS A 641 20.82 -11.80 -37.59
C CYS A 641 21.20 -10.31 -37.46
N ASP A 642 22.47 -9.96 -37.70
CA ASP A 642 23.00 -8.64 -37.39
C ASP A 642 22.52 -7.60 -38.42
N GLN A 643 21.98 -6.49 -37.92
CA GLN A 643 21.61 -5.33 -38.71
C GLN A 643 22.06 -4.05 -37.99
N ASP A 644 22.60 -3.13 -38.78
CA ASP A 644 22.89 -1.69 -38.52
C ASP A 644 22.00 -0.94 -37.47
N PRO A 645 20.68 -1.23 -37.31
CA PRO A 645 19.83 -0.69 -36.25
C PRO A 645 20.39 -0.61 -34.82
N SER A 646 21.15 -1.60 -34.33
CA SER A 646 21.68 -1.59 -32.94
C SER A 646 22.73 -0.50 -32.71
N LEU A 647 23.57 -0.28 -33.72
CA LEU A 647 24.61 0.75 -33.71
C LEU A 647 23.99 2.14 -33.75
N ARG A 648 23.01 2.34 -34.64
CA ARG A 648 22.26 3.59 -34.75
C ARG A 648 21.51 3.92 -33.46
N LEU A 649 20.85 2.94 -32.84
CA LEU A 649 20.17 3.14 -31.56
C LEU A 649 21.17 3.49 -30.45
N SER A 650 22.34 2.83 -30.42
CA SER A 650 23.40 3.12 -29.45
C SER A 650 23.94 4.54 -29.59
N GLU A 651 24.27 4.96 -30.82
CA GLU A 651 24.72 6.32 -31.13
C GLU A 651 23.65 7.36 -30.75
N GLU A 652 22.37 7.09 -31.06
CA GLU A 652 21.28 8.01 -30.77
C GLU A 652 21.11 8.23 -29.26
N ILE A 653 21.00 7.14 -28.48
CA ILE A 653 20.87 7.23 -27.02
C ILE A 653 22.05 7.99 -26.44
N GLU A 654 23.27 7.62 -26.80
CA GLU A 654 24.48 8.24 -26.25
C GLU A 654 24.54 9.74 -26.58
N ARG A 655 24.28 10.16 -27.82
CA ARG A 655 24.23 11.58 -28.20
C ARG A 655 23.16 12.35 -27.45
N LYS A 656 22.00 11.73 -27.23
CA LYS A 656 20.86 12.35 -26.56
C LYS A 656 21.01 12.40 -25.04
N THR A 657 21.93 11.64 -24.44
CA THR A 657 22.11 11.60 -22.98
C THR A 657 23.48 12.07 -22.50
N SER A 658 24.44 12.35 -23.40
CA SER A 658 25.84 12.71 -23.07
C SER A 658 26.02 13.89 -22.12
N TYR A 659 25.01 14.75 -21.97
CA TYR A 659 25.06 15.94 -21.13
C TYR A 659 24.08 15.87 -19.94
N LEU A 660 23.51 14.71 -19.64
CA LEU A 660 22.63 14.55 -18.49
C LEU A 660 23.43 14.36 -17.20
N ARG A 661 22.95 14.97 -16.12
CA ARG A 661 23.35 14.63 -14.75
C ARG A 661 22.36 13.63 -14.20
N LEU A 662 22.84 12.51 -13.70
CA LEU A 662 22.02 11.46 -13.13
C LEU A 662 22.27 11.32 -11.62
N PRO A 663 21.31 10.76 -10.87
CA PRO A 663 21.50 10.49 -9.45
C PRO A 663 22.53 9.38 -9.23
N ASN A 664 22.58 8.38 -10.12
CA ASN A 664 23.62 7.35 -10.20
C ASN A 664 23.91 7.02 -11.68
N ARG A 665 25.02 6.34 -11.95
CA ARG A 665 25.37 5.85 -13.29
C ARG A 665 24.32 4.89 -13.83
N ILE A 666 24.08 4.93 -15.14
CA ILE A 666 23.21 3.97 -15.84
C ILE A 666 24.04 3.24 -16.89
N LYS A 667 24.05 1.92 -16.85
CA LYS A 667 24.64 1.07 -17.90
C LYS A 667 23.54 0.60 -18.84
N VAL A 668 23.68 0.86 -20.13
CA VAL A 668 22.76 0.44 -21.18
C VAL A 668 23.47 -0.59 -22.05
N GLY A 669 22.94 -1.81 -22.13
CA GLY A 669 23.43 -2.87 -23.01
C GLY A 669 22.50 -3.02 -24.21
N ILE A 670 23.01 -2.81 -25.43
CA ILE A 670 22.21 -2.92 -26.65
C ILE A 670 22.76 -4.04 -27.53
N SER A 671 21.86 -4.91 -27.97
CA SER A 671 22.15 -6.12 -28.73
C SER A 671 21.54 -6.16 -30.10
N PRO A 672 22.27 -6.65 -31.11
CA PRO A 672 21.68 -6.98 -32.39
C PRO A 672 20.89 -8.30 -32.42
N CYS A 673 21.07 -9.24 -31.46
CA CYS A 673 20.33 -10.51 -31.46
C CYS A 673 20.47 -11.34 -30.17
N LEU A 674 19.52 -12.23 -29.93
CA LEU A 674 19.49 -13.14 -28.77
C LEU A 674 20.66 -14.16 -28.72
N HIS A 675 21.26 -14.50 -29.87
CA HIS A 675 22.35 -15.50 -29.93
C HIS A 675 23.64 -15.03 -29.25
N LYS A 676 23.76 -13.73 -28.98
CA LYS A 676 24.92 -13.10 -28.37
C LYS A 676 24.55 -12.48 -27.03
N GLU A 677 23.93 -13.18 -26.06
CA GLU A 677 23.60 -12.44 -24.84
C GLU A 677 23.32 -13.10 -23.49
N VAL A 678 24.28 -12.92 -22.58
CA VAL A 678 24.08 -13.06 -21.13
C VAL A 678 24.24 -11.72 -20.39
N ASP A 679 24.87 -10.70 -21.01
CA ASP A 679 25.28 -9.47 -20.32
C ASP A 679 24.33 -8.27 -20.51
N SER A 680 23.47 -8.23 -21.55
CA SER A 680 22.53 -7.10 -21.72
C SER A 680 21.40 -7.14 -20.69
N ILE A 681 20.90 -8.33 -20.34
CA ILE A 681 19.84 -8.48 -19.32
C ILE A 681 20.33 -8.18 -17.90
N THR A 682 21.64 -8.14 -17.66
CA THR A 682 22.23 -7.78 -16.34
C THR A 682 22.64 -6.31 -16.28
N LYS A 683 22.40 -5.51 -17.34
CA LYS A 683 22.57 -4.04 -17.30
C LYS A 683 21.34 -3.36 -16.69
N ASP A 684 21.53 -2.11 -16.26
CA ASP A 684 20.43 -1.29 -15.74
C ASP A 684 19.30 -1.15 -16.78
N ILE A 685 19.67 -1.05 -18.07
CA ILE A 685 18.77 -1.14 -19.22
C ILE A 685 19.36 -2.12 -20.25
N GLY A 686 18.67 -3.22 -20.50
CA GLY A 686 19.03 -4.21 -21.52
C GLY A 686 18.11 -4.10 -22.73
N VAL A 687 18.64 -4.05 -23.94
CA VAL A 687 17.86 -3.85 -25.16
C VAL A 687 18.24 -4.92 -26.17
N ILE A 688 17.32 -5.81 -26.50
CA ILE A 688 17.58 -6.98 -27.33
C ILE A 688 16.73 -6.93 -28.59
N ARG A 689 17.37 -7.02 -29.76
CA ARG A 689 16.64 -7.13 -31.02
C ARG A 689 16.12 -8.56 -31.22
N MET A 690 14.82 -8.65 -31.51
CA MET A 690 14.10 -9.87 -31.86
C MET A 690 13.47 -9.73 -33.25
N ASN A 691 12.96 -10.85 -33.81
CA ASN A 691 12.35 -10.87 -35.14
C ASN A 691 11.18 -9.87 -35.32
N GLN A 692 10.51 -9.46 -34.24
CA GLN A 692 9.33 -8.58 -34.28
C GLN A 692 9.58 -7.17 -33.71
N GLY A 693 10.80 -6.84 -33.27
CA GLY A 693 11.06 -5.57 -32.60
C GLY A 693 12.24 -5.58 -31.63
N TRP A 694 12.25 -4.64 -30.70
CA TRP A 694 13.16 -4.53 -29.56
C TRP A 694 12.44 -4.94 -28.29
N GLU A 695 13.05 -5.83 -27.52
CA GLU A 695 12.67 -6.06 -26.13
C GLU A 695 13.54 -5.20 -25.23
N ILE A 696 12.90 -4.44 -24.34
CA ILE A 696 13.57 -3.55 -23.39
C ILE A 696 13.39 -4.15 -22.00
N TYR A 697 14.49 -4.43 -21.33
CA TYR A 697 14.59 -4.94 -19.97
C TYR A 697 15.18 -3.85 -19.06
N VAL A 698 14.71 -3.77 -17.82
CA VAL A 698 15.18 -2.74 -16.87
C VAL A 698 15.40 -3.31 -15.47
N GLY A 699 16.27 -2.65 -14.71
CA GLY A 699 16.57 -3.03 -13.34
C GLY A 699 17.53 -4.22 -13.22
N GLY A 700 18.24 -4.59 -14.28
CA GLY A 700 19.32 -5.57 -14.19
C GLY A 700 20.52 -5.00 -13.43
N SER A 701 21.28 -5.88 -12.78
CA SER A 701 22.53 -5.49 -12.11
C SER A 701 23.56 -6.61 -12.25
N GLY A 702 24.76 -6.25 -12.70
CA GLY A 702 25.93 -7.13 -12.76
C GLY A 702 26.98 -6.84 -11.68
N ASP A 703 26.65 -5.98 -10.71
CA ASP A 703 27.53 -5.61 -9.60
C ASP A 703 27.36 -6.61 -8.42
N LYS A 704 27.62 -6.20 -7.16
CA LYS A 704 27.55 -7.10 -5.97
C LYS A 704 26.19 -7.80 -5.79
N HIS A 705 25.12 -7.22 -6.32
CA HIS A 705 23.77 -7.79 -6.33
C HIS A 705 23.43 -8.19 -7.76
N ALA A 706 23.77 -9.41 -8.14
CA ALA A 706 23.55 -9.89 -9.49
C ALA A 706 22.06 -10.24 -9.70
N GLN A 707 21.38 -9.55 -10.61
CA GLN A 707 20.01 -9.87 -10.99
C GLN A 707 19.74 -9.56 -12.47
N ALA A 708 18.84 -10.34 -13.05
CA ALA A 708 18.33 -10.08 -14.39
C ALA A 708 17.29 -8.96 -14.35
N GLY A 709 17.30 -8.10 -15.37
CA GLY A 709 16.31 -7.08 -15.57
C GLY A 709 14.95 -7.68 -15.94
N GLU A 710 13.89 -6.97 -15.57
CA GLU A 710 12.52 -7.33 -15.90
C GLU A 710 12.12 -6.73 -17.25
N LEU A 711 11.32 -7.46 -18.03
CA LEU A 711 10.83 -6.98 -19.32
C LEU A 711 9.95 -5.73 -19.11
N LEU A 712 10.41 -4.57 -19.57
CA LEU A 712 9.65 -3.32 -19.55
C LEU A 712 8.65 -3.28 -20.69
N TYR A 713 9.11 -3.42 -21.94
CA TYR A 713 8.24 -3.26 -23.11
C TYR A 713 8.83 -3.89 -24.38
N VAL A 714 7.97 -4.16 -25.36
CA VAL A 714 8.36 -4.66 -26.68
C VAL A 714 7.89 -3.67 -27.75
N VAL A 715 8.81 -3.16 -28.57
CA VAL A 715 8.54 -2.14 -29.59
C VAL A 715 9.00 -2.57 -30.96
N SER A 716 8.18 -2.35 -31.99
CA SER A 716 8.53 -2.76 -33.36
C SER A 716 9.51 -1.80 -34.05
N MET A 717 9.57 -0.53 -33.63
CA MET A 717 10.30 0.55 -34.31
C MET A 717 11.47 1.08 -33.47
N ASP A 718 12.61 1.35 -34.13
CA ASP A 718 13.83 1.88 -33.51
C ASP A 718 13.57 3.24 -32.82
N LYS A 719 12.82 4.13 -33.49
CA LYS A 719 12.44 5.43 -32.93
C LYS A 719 11.69 5.29 -31.60
N LYS A 720 10.74 4.34 -31.52
CA LYS A 720 9.97 4.13 -30.30
C LYS A 720 10.82 3.50 -29.19
N ALA A 721 11.78 2.65 -29.54
CA ALA A 721 12.77 2.14 -28.58
C ALA A 721 13.58 3.29 -27.97
N SER A 722 14.08 4.20 -28.81
CA SER A 722 14.80 5.40 -28.37
C SER A 722 13.95 6.27 -27.42
N GLU A 723 12.69 6.53 -27.79
CA GLU A 723 11.76 7.29 -26.96
C GLU A 723 11.54 6.66 -25.58
N ILE A 724 11.28 5.34 -25.52
CA ILE A 724 11.02 4.65 -24.25
C ILE A 724 12.27 4.62 -23.37
N ILE A 725 13.45 4.37 -23.93
CA ILE A 725 14.72 4.35 -23.16
C ILE A 725 15.01 5.75 -22.60
N ARG A 726 14.86 6.80 -23.42
CA ARG A 726 15.08 8.19 -22.97
C ARG A 726 14.06 8.61 -21.93
N GLY A 727 12.79 8.26 -22.13
CA GLY A 727 11.73 8.50 -21.14
C GLY A 727 12.01 7.80 -19.81
N PHE A 728 12.48 6.54 -19.85
CA PHE A 728 12.89 5.81 -18.66
C PHE A 728 14.04 6.51 -17.92
N ILE A 729 15.07 6.96 -18.66
CA ILE A 729 16.22 7.67 -18.09
C ILE A 729 15.78 8.97 -17.41
N GLU A 730 14.91 9.76 -18.04
CA GLU A 730 14.40 10.99 -17.43
C GLU A 730 13.50 10.69 -16.23
N TYR A 731 12.61 9.69 -16.32
CA TYR A 731 11.75 9.34 -15.21
C TYR A 731 12.55 8.86 -13.99
N TYR A 732 13.59 8.04 -14.21
CA TYR A 732 14.55 7.67 -13.18
C TYR A 732 15.27 8.90 -12.61
N ARG A 733 15.71 9.83 -13.48
CA ARG A 733 16.38 11.06 -13.04
C ARG A 733 15.50 11.96 -12.17
N GLU A 734 14.19 12.01 -12.43
CA GLU A 734 13.24 12.84 -11.69
C GLU A 734 12.76 12.18 -10.37
N SER A 735 12.76 10.85 -10.28
CA SER A 735 12.11 10.13 -9.18
C SER A 735 13.02 9.25 -8.31
N ALA A 736 14.30 9.08 -8.68
CA ALA A 736 15.27 8.34 -7.89
C ALA A 736 15.98 9.22 -6.86
N ASN A 737 16.29 8.63 -5.70
CA ASN A 737 17.11 9.27 -4.67
C ASN A 737 18.56 9.38 -5.17
N TYR A 738 19.33 10.32 -4.63
CA TYR A 738 20.72 10.52 -5.03
C TYR A 738 21.55 9.28 -4.71
N LEU A 739 22.35 8.81 -5.67
CA LEU A 739 23.08 7.53 -5.64
C LEU A 739 22.21 6.26 -5.54
N GLU A 740 20.88 6.34 -5.69
CA GLU A 740 20.04 5.15 -5.77
C GLU A 740 20.26 4.42 -7.10
N PRO A 741 20.72 3.16 -7.13
CA PRO A 741 20.91 2.43 -8.38
C PRO A 741 19.56 2.05 -9.02
N VAL A 742 19.54 1.93 -10.35
CA VAL A 742 18.30 1.68 -11.13
C VAL A 742 17.53 0.47 -10.62
N TRP A 743 18.21 -0.64 -10.29
CA TRP A 743 17.53 -1.85 -9.79
C TRP A 743 16.76 -1.62 -8.48
N ARG A 744 17.29 -0.81 -7.56
CA ARG A 744 16.64 -0.50 -6.28
C ARG A 744 15.45 0.44 -6.50
N TRP A 745 15.63 1.40 -7.39
CA TRP A 745 14.56 2.30 -7.83
C TRP A 745 13.42 1.52 -8.51
N VAL A 746 13.72 0.60 -9.44
CA VAL A 746 12.70 -0.25 -10.09
C VAL A 746 11.95 -1.10 -9.06
N ASN A 747 12.63 -1.63 -8.04
CA ASN A 747 11.99 -2.39 -6.95
C ASN A 747 11.11 -1.50 -6.06
N ARG A 748 11.50 -0.24 -5.82
CA ARG A 748 10.77 0.73 -5.00
C ARG A 748 9.51 1.25 -5.70
N ILE A 749 9.64 1.62 -6.97
CA ILE A 749 8.55 2.19 -7.78
C ILE A 749 7.65 1.11 -8.39
N GLY A 750 8.24 -0.04 -8.75
CA GLY A 750 7.58 -1.15 -9.42
C GLY A 750 7.56 -1.01 -10.94
N VAL A 751 8.02 -2.05 -11.66
CA VAL A 751 8.11 -2.05 -13.13
C VAL A 751 6.76 -1.81 -13.82
N VAL A 752 5.64 -2.22 -13.21
CA VAL A 752 4.30 -1.99 -13.75
C VAL A 752 3.97 -0.51 -13.77
N HIS A 753 4.26 0.21 -12.68
CA HIS A 753 4.01 1.64 -12.59
C HIS A 753 4.91 2.43 -13.55
N ILE A 754 6.19 2.03 -13.66
CA ILE A 754 7.12 2.61 -14.64
C ILE A 754 6.60 2.39 -16.06
N ARG A 755 6.10 1.20 -16.36
CA ARG A 755 5.50 0.89 -17.67
C ARG A 755 4.27 1.75 -17.94
N GLU A 756 3.36 1.90 -16.96
CA GLU A 756 2.18 2.76 -17.11
C GLU A 756 2.57 4.21 -17.41
N ALA A 757 3.56 4.76 -16.70
CA ALA A 757 4.04 6.12 -16.93
C ALA A 757 4.68 6.31 -18.32
N LEU A 758 5.44 5.33 -18.81
CA LEU A 758 6.12 5.41 -20.12
C LEU A 758 5.23 5.07 -21.31
N LEU A 759 4.10 4.38 -21.08
CA LEU A 759 3.12 4.05 -22.13
C LEU A 759 2.00 5.09 -22.24
N ASP A 760 1.87 5.99 -21.27
CA ASP A 760 1.09 7.21 -21.41
C ASP A 760 1.80 8.18 -22.35
N GLU A 761 1.16 8.53 -23.47
CA GLU A 761 1.77 9.40 -24.48
C GLU A 761 2.00 10.83 -23.99
N GLU A 762 1.17 11.35 -23.09
CA GLU A 762 1.33 12.71 -22.55
C GLU A 762 2.54 12.76 -21.60
N LEU A 763 2.65 11.79 -20.70
CA LEU A 763 3.78 11.68 -19.77
C LEU A 763 5.09 11.39 -20.51
N LEU A 764 5.10 10.46 -21.46
CA LEU A 764 6.29 10.17 -22.25
C LEU A 764 6.78 11.41 -23.01
N ASN A 765 5.87 12.17 -23.62
CA ASN A 765 6.25 13.41 -24.30
C ASN A 765 6.79 14.46 -23.33
N HIS A 766 6.23 14.55 -22.12
CA HIS A 766 6.74 15.43 -21.07
C HIS A 766 8.19 15.08 -20.69
N PHE A 767 8.48 13.81 -20.41
CA PHE A 767 9.83 13.34 -20.09
C PHE A 767 10.83 13.63 -21.22
N LEU A 768 10.44 13.39 -22.47
CA LEU A 768 11.31 13.65 -23.61
C LEU A 768 11.61 15.14 -23.79
N GLN A 769 10.63 16.02 -23.55
CA GLN A 769 10.81 17.47 -23.62
C GLN A 769 11.74 17.97 -22.52
N ASN A 770 11.54 17.53 -21.26
CA ASN A 770 12.41 17.90 -20.14
C ASN A 770 13.86 17.47 -20.42
N LEU A 771 14.06 16.22 -20.84
CA LEU A 771 15.37 15.67 -21.18
C LEU A 771 16.06 16.50 -22.28
N ASP A 772 15.38 16.78 -23.40
CA ASP A 772 15.95 17.57 -24.50
C ASP A 772 16.30 19.01 -24.06
N GLN A 773 15.45 19.65 -23.24
CA GLN A 773 15.72 21.00 -22.71
C GLN A 773 16.98 21.02 -21.84
N HIS A 774 17.09 20.10 -20.87
CA HIS A 774 18.24 20.01 -19.98
C HIS A 774 19.55 19.78 -20.73
N VAL A 775 19.53 18.90 -21.74
CA VAL A 775 20.71 18.61 -22.58
C VAL A 775 21.12 19.85 -23.38
N ILE A 776 20.18 20.55 -24.02
CA ILE A 776 20.47 21.75 -24.83
C ILE A 776 21.08 22.86 -23.96
N GLN A 777 20.48 23.14 -22.80
CA GLN A 777 20.94 24.21 -21.92
C GLN A 777 22.34 23.91 -21.38
N ARG A 778 22.58 22.67 -20.94
CA ARG A 778 23.92 22.29 -20.45
C ARG A 778 24.96 22.32 -21.56
N LYS A 779 24.64 21.82 -22.76
CA LYS A 779 25.53 21.89 -23.92
C LYS A 779 25.86 23.35 -24.28
N HIS A 780 24.87 24.24 -24.30
CA HIS A 780 25.09 25.66 -24.56
C HIS A 780 26.00 26.30 -23.50
N LYS A 781 25.78 26.00 -22.21
CA LYS A 781 26.58 26.51 -21.10
C LYS A 781 28.05 26.04 -21.17
N LEU A 782 28.29 24.74 -21.42
CA LEU A 782 29.64 24.19 -21.60
C LEU A 782 30.35 24.78 -22.82
N THR A 783 29.62 25.00 -23.92
CA THR A 783 30.20 25.59 -25.14
C THR A 783 30.58 27.06 -24.91
N LYS A 784 29.75 27.86 -24.22
CA LYS A 784 30.07 29.26 -23.87
C LYS A 784 31.33 29.38 -23.00
N SER A 785 31.54 28.44 -22.08
CA SER A 785 32.74 28.40 -21.23
C SER A 785 34.05 28.17 -22.00
N LEU A 786 34.00 27.50 -23.17
CA LEU A 786 35.17 27.21 -24.01
C LEU A 786 35.58 28.39 -24.90
N PHE A 787 34.72 29.40 -25.08
CA PHE A 787 34.97 30.58 -25.92
C PHE A 787 35.26 31.87 -25.12
N VAL A 788 35.31 31.79 -23.79
CA VAL A 788 35.59 32.93 -22.87
C VAL A 788 37.00 32.84 -22.26
N GLN A 789 37.91 32.05 -22.86
CA GLN A 789 39.35 32.12 -22.57
C GLN A 789 40.12 32.71 -23.74
#